data_AF-W9KX60-F1
#
_entry.id   AF-W9KX60-F1
#
_cell.length_a   1.000
_cell.length_b   1.000
_cell.length_c   1.000
_cell.angle_alpha   90.00
_cell.angle_beta   90.00
_cell.angle_gamma   90.00
#
_symmetry.space_group_name_H-M   'P 1'
#
loop_
_entity.id
_entity.type
_entity.pdbx_description
1 polymer ?
#
loop_
_entity_poly.entity_id
_entity_poly.type
_entity_poly.pdbx_seq_one_letter_code
_entity_poly.pdbx_strand_id
1 'polypeptide(L)'
;MADSEEKRRPNDAEYTKTKALPHWRLVIDQAGVTPEVLAYDYQGSGTEQDPFVVQWIPHDPRNPQQWSDSKKWFITAAVATATLTVSLVSSAYTGGMKQIIRDFHLSEEVATLGISLFVLGFALGPLLWAPLSEIFGRQLLFIGTYAGLTIFNAACAGAPNGASLLVFRFLAGSFGSSPLTNAGGAIADMFPPHQRGLAMTLFVAGPSLGPVLGPICGGFLGMNASWRWVMGFLAIFAGVMWIGGTILIPETYAPTLLRRRAAKLSSMTGKVYTSTIDLKQGKVSLRSAIGTSLLRPWILLFKEPIVLLLSIYMAIIYGTLYLFFAAFPVVFEQARGWSQGIEGLAFLGIAVGMLAALIYTIPDNKRYVLLDKKHNGFAPPEARLPPAIIGSFSIPLGLFWFAWTNYPSIHWIVSIMAGAPFGFGLILVFLSIMNYLVDAYTIFAASVLAANSILRSLFGAAFPLFTVQMYDNLGLHWASTVPAFLALACVPFPYLFYVYGARIRIHCKFSAESDAFMQSLKQAQAQNQREQELEEQDNSTEDERTVSCMLKLINELSDKPEWWRKVKDEAISSKWKKEALEMDWTSYRKHADFTSAMADACISELRNKAELYEETGLMPVYDYTTTVIKSDGLLTPDLAKALQEGVNPLEDVPPELKDWHPNSKEQVLDIVHPSLRPLIYGRSRVLNDRVIEVDNALASCGTGVVLRAPGSEQTTHIIGEGGFCEDEVVVLSNKFQWLPCDVDLNPETGKAKIASYINNLHPQEHAHLYPIIEKFIEKSLPAWDIIYDWEDNFSVQRLTATEAEYDEYPCPDLCDIEDGYGCTPWRRSIGKGEEPRYDVDSWEEMLADGEEDDCEPDYYELGAEKAEDYKTNPERRNLDDAWFASTHSAKLPDADPSAKDHMRIQPSDVKANGFFNSSSQIQAIVKLADIHLTPEKPVYNGGSWHTEGLLNEHIVSTALYYYDSENITDCTLDFRTCADKEDLAAEISYEQYRHDPIERTFDITLGGSIFQDIGSVLTKAGRALFFPNVLLADPTKPGHRKILALFLVDPAILIISSSNVPPQQKHWWTTYSGLDSGCGIMPPELVEKVVDYMDWPIDLEEAKKLRLYLMKERTSFKAEEESRFERMEWNFCEH
;
A
#
# COMPACT_ATOMS: atom_id res chain seq x y z
N MET A 1 -35.34 -27.89 -36.49
CA MET A 1 -34.53 -29.07 -36.13
C MET A 1 -33.18 -28.89 -36.81
N ALA A 2 -32.27 -28.01 -36.37
CA ALA A 2 -32.11 -27.38 -35.06
C ALA A 2 -31.84 -28.37 -33.92
N ASP A 3 -30.58 -28.82 -33.89
CA ASP A 3 -29.79 -29.41 -32.79
C ASP A 3 -28.41 -28.72 -32.96
N SER A 4 -27.95 -27.86 -32.05
CA SER A 4 -27.34 -28.15 -30.74
C SER A 4 -25.85 -28.52 -30.84
N GLU A 5 -24.99 -27.51 -31.04
CA GLU A 5 -23.59 -27.56 -30.60
C GLU A 5 -23.33 -26.40 -29.63
N GLU A 6 -23.11 -26.77 -28.36
CA GLU A 6 -22.76 -25.85 -27.29
C GLU A 6 -21.42 -25.17 -27.56
N LYS A 7 -21.41 -23.83 -27.48
CA LYS A 7 -20.17 -23.08 -27.33
C LYS A 7 -19.62 -23.30 -25.91
N ARG A 8 -18.74 -24.29 -25.77
CA ARG A 8 -17.86 -24.44 -24.60
C ARG A 8 -17.15 -23.11 -24.33
N ARG A 9 -17.18 -22.66 -23.07
CA ARG A 9 -16.32 -21.56 -22.60
C ARG A 9 -14.86 -22.06 -22.63
N PRO A 10 -13.89 -21.27 -23.13
CA PRO A 10 -12.48 -21.64 -23.02
C PRO A 10 -11.96 -21.27 -21.63
N ASN A 11 -12.05 -22.22 -20.69
CA ASN A 11 -11.09 -22.22 -19.58
C ASN A 11 -9.70 -22.51 -20.16
N ASP A 12 -8.68 -21.86 -19.60
CA ASP A 12 -7.26 -22.14 -19.83
C ASP A 12 -6.83 -22.20 -21.30
N ALA A 13 -7.35 -21.28 -22.11
CA ALA A 13 -6.66 -20.89 -23.33
C ALA A 13 -5.28 -20.33 -22.94
N GLU A 14 -4.21 -21.07 -23.27
CA GLU A 14 -2.83 -20.59 -23.21
C GLU A 14 -2.79 -19.14 -23.72
N TYR A 15 -2.46 -18.18 -22.85
CA TYR A 15 -2.17 -16.81 -23.27
C TYR A 15 -0.90 -16.83 -24.12
N THR A 16 -1.10 -17.10 -25.40
CA THR A 16 -0.07 -17.47 -26.35
C THR A 16 0.86 -16.28 -26.48
N LYS A 17 2.14 -16.42 -26.07
CA LYS A 17 3.15 -15.35 -25.97
C LYS A 17 2.86 -14.19 -26.93
N THR A 18 2.36 -13.09 -26.37
CA THR A 18 1.86 -11.93 -27.11
C THR A 18 2.90 -11.51 -28.15
N LYS A 19 2.51 -11.49 -29.44
CA LYS A 19 3.44 -11.22 -30.53
C LYS A 19 4.09 -9.85 -30.33
N ALA A 20 5.41 -9.84 -30.12
CA ALA A 20 6.15 -8.62 -29.81
C ALA A 20 5.88 -7.53 -30.87
N LEU A 21 5.43 -6.35 -30.40
CA LEU A 21 5.12 -5.24 -31.29
C LEU A 21 6.38 -4.77 -32.05
N PRO A 22 6.32 -4.59 -33.38
CA PRO A 22 7.46 -4.09 -34.13
C PRO A 22 7.80 -2.66 -33.68
N HIS A 23 9.09 -2.34 -33.61
CA HIS A 23 9.57 -1.12 -32.96
C HIS A 23 8.90 0.16 -33.48
N TRP A 24 8.71 0.29 -34.81
CA TRP A 24 8.04 1.44 -35.42
C TRP A 24 6.62 1.68 -34.87
N ARG A 25 5.90 0.60 -34.51
CA ARG A 25 4.55 0.70 -33.96
C ARG A 25 4.55 1.18 -32.52
N LEU A 26 5.59 0.86 -31.73
CA LEU A 26 5.75 1.40 -30.37
C LEU A 26 6.01 2.92 -30.38
N VAL A 27 6.70 3.41 -31.41
CA VAL A 27 7.06 4.82 -31.60
C VAL A 27 5.88 5.65 -32.10
N ILE A 28 5.09 5.14 -33.06
CA ILE A 28 3.98 5.87 -33.70
C ILE A 28 2.62 5.61 -32.99
N ASP A 29 2.30 4.36 -32.64
CA ASP A 29 1.03 3.98 -32.00
C ASP A 29 1.21 3.93 -30.47
N GLN A 30 1.24 5.10 -29.83
CA GLN A 30 1.38 5.20 -28.37
C GLN A 30 0.26 4.49 -27.59
N ALA A 31 -0.94 4.39 -28.15
CA ALA A 31 -2.06 3.68 -27.53
C ALA A 31 -1.90 2.15 -27.55
N GLY A 32 -1.17 1.62 -28.53
CA GLY A 32 -0.79 0.20 -28.59
C GLY A 32 -1.96 -0.79 -28.53
N VAL A 33 -3.10 -0.46 -29.14
CA VAL A 33 -4.28 -1.35 -29.18
C VAL A 33 -4.03 -2.48 -30.16
N THR A 34 -3.78 -3.67 -29.65
CA THR A 34 -3.67 -4.93 -30.39
C THR A 34 -5.02 -5.69 -30.36
N PRO A 35 -5.21 -6.76 -31.14
CA PRO A 35 -6.42 -7.59 -31.05
C PRO A 35 -6.64 -8.14 -29.64
N GLU A 36 -5.57 -8.53 -28.95
CA GLU A 36 -5.59 -9.02 -27.57
C GLU A 36 -6.00 -7.90 -26.60
N VAL A 37 -5.43 -6.69 -26.74
CA VAL A 37 -5.81 -5.49 -25.97
C VAL A 37 -7.24 -5.02 -26.27
N LEU A 38 -7.82 -5.35 -27.42
CA LEU A 38 -9.21 -5.03 -27.76
C LEU A 38 -10.21 -6.10 -27.28
N ALA A 39 -9.78 -7.36 -27.23
CA ALA A 39 -10.57 -8.50 -26.75
C ALA A 39 -10.44 -8.73 -25.23
N TYR A 40 -9.49 -8.07 -24.57
CA TYR A 40 -9.31 -8.13 -23.13
C TYR A 40 -10.49 -7.47 -22.41
N ASP A 41 -11.02 -8.16 -21.40
CA ASP A 41 -12.16 -7.70 -20.63
C ASP A 41 -11.69 -6.73 -19.54
N TYR A 42 -11.94 -5.43 -19.76
CA TYR A 42 -11.61 -4.38 -18.80
C TYR A 42 -12.75 -4.24 -17.79
N GLN A 43 -12.42 -4.03 -16.51
CA GLN A 43 -13.44 -3.81 -15.47
C GLN A 43 -14.24 -2.52 -15.75
N GLY A 44 -15.57 -2.58 -15.54
CA GLY A 44 -16.53 -1.50 -15.81
C GLY A 44 -17.54 -1.87 -16.89
N SER A 45 -18.50 -0.99 -17.18
CA SER A 45 -19.55 -1.16 -18.20
C SER A 45 -19.25 -0.42 -19.51
N GLY A 46 -18.41 0.62 -19.42
CA GLY A 46 -18.03 1.48 -20.53
C GLY A 46 -18.93 2.70 -20.72
N THR A 47 -19.44 3.26 -19.63
CA THR A 47 -20.32 4.45 -19.61
C THR A 47 -19.59 5.67 -19.02
N GLU A 48 -20.17 6.88 -19.10
CA GLU A 48 -19.53 8.07 -18.48
C GLU A 48 -19.49 7.99 -16.95
N GLN A 49 -20.40 7.22 -16.34
CA GLN A 49 -20.51 7.03 -14.89
C GLN A 49 -19.66 5.86 -14.40
N ASP A 50 -19.52 4.81 -15.21
CA ASP A 50 -18.71 3.62 -14.96
C ASP A 50 -17.86 3.28 -16.21
N PRO A 51 -16.73 4.00 -16.41
CA PRO A 51 -15.88 3.83 -17.58
C PRO A 51 -14.97 2.61 -17.43
N PHE A 52 -14.74 1.90 -18.53
CA PHE A 52 -13.82 0.76 -18.56
C PHE A 52 -12.41 1.15 -18.09
N VAL A 53 -11.92 0.49 -17.05
CA VAL A 53 -10.67 0.81 -16.37
C VAL A 53 -9.49 0.18 -17.11
N VAL A 54 -8.72 1.01 -17.82
CA VAL A 54 -7.61 0.54 -18.65
C VAL A 54 -6.33 0.39 -17.82
N GLN A 55 -5.88 -0.86 -17.72
CA GLN A 55 -4.62 -1.28 -17.14
C GLN A 55 -3.74 -2.02 -18.17
N TRP A 56 -2.56 -2.46 -17.73
CA TRP A 56 -1.71 -3.37 -18.51
C TRP A 56 -2.31 -4.77 -18.50
N ILE A 57 -2.32 -5.44 -19.66
CA ILE A 57 -2.69 -6.86 -19.75
C ILE A 57 -1.48 -7.73 -19.35
N PRO A 58 -1.68 -9.02 -19.00
CA PRO A 58 -0.58 -9.97 -18.85
C PRO A 58 0.30 -9.99 -20.12
N HIS A 59 1.62 -9.92 -19.94
CA HIS A 59 2.61 -9.83 -21.02
C HIS A 59 2.34 -8.74 -22.09
N ASP A 60 1.86 -7.56 -21.69
CA ASP A 60 1.59 -6.43 -22.60
C ASP A 60 2.85 -5.94 -23.34
N PRO A 61 2.92 -6.06 -24.68
CA PRO A 61 4.10 -5.65 -25.45
C PRO A 61 4.35 -4.13 -25.45
N ARG A 62 3.40 -3.31 -24.97
CA ARG A 62 3.54 -1.86 -24.83
C ARG A 62 4.06 -1.43 -23.45
N ASN A 63 4.02 -2.30 -22.44
CA ASN A 63 4.59 -2.03 -21.11
C ASN A 63 6.12 -1.92 -21.18
N PRO A 64 6.73 -0.74 -20.90
CA PRO A 64 8.17 -0.55 -21.06
C PRO A 64 9.04 -1.39 -20.10
N GLN A 65 8.51 -1.78 -18.95
CA GLN A 65 9.22 -2.64 -17.99
C GLN A 65 9.40 -4.07 -18.53
N GLN A 66 8.51 -4.52 -19.41
CA GLN A 66 8.54 -5.85 -20.04
C GLN A 66 9.32 -5.90 -21.37
N TRP A 67 9.96 -4.79 -21.77
CA TRP A 67 10.84 -4.79 -22.95
C TRP A 67 12.14 -5.56 -22.71
N SER A 68 12.75 -6.07 -23.78
CA SER A 68 14.06 -6.71 -23.72
C SER A 68 15.14 -5.72 -23.25
N ASP A 69 16.08 -6.19 -22.44
CA ASP A 69 17.11 -5.33 -21.86
C ASP A 69 17.97 -4.65 -22.93
N SER A 70 18.22 -5.32 -24.06
CA SER A 70 18.86 -4.72 -25.24
C SER A 70 18.17 -3.44 -25.73
N LYS A 71 16.83 -3.38 -25.69
CA LYS A 71 16.05 -2.18 -26.04
C LYS A 71 16.14 -1.13 -24.93
N LYS A 72 15.99 -1.54 -23.66
CA LYS A 72 16.08 -0.63 -22.51
C LYS A 72 17.44 0.07 -22.48
N TRP A 73 18.54 -0.68 -22.60
CA TRP A 73 19.91 -0.17 -22.69
C TRP A 73 20.14 0.73 -23.91
N PHE A 74 19.60 0.38 -25.07
CA PHE A 74 19.67 1.23 -26.26
C PHE A 74 18.99 2.59 -26.03
N ILE A 75 17.78 2.61 -25.45
CA ILE A 75 17.07 3.86 -25.14
C ILE A 75 17.83 4.66 -24.08
N THR A 76 18.34 4.03 -23.03
CA THR A 76 19.19 4.68 -22.02
C THR A 76 20.42 5.33 -22.65
N ALA A 77 21.14 4.62 -23.53
CA ALA A 77 22.31 5.16 -24.22
C ALA A 77 21.95 6.32 -25.15
N ALA A 78 20.80 6.26 -25.85
CA ALA A 78 20.30 7.35 -26.68
C ALA A 78 19.99 8.60 -25.85
N VAL A 79 19.31 8.45 -24.70
CA VAL A 79 18.96 9.57 -23.79
C VAL A 79 20.19 10.11 -23.06
N ALA A 80 21.16 9.27 -22.70
CA ALA A 80 22.46 9.71 -22.16
C ALA A 80 23.25 10.52 -23.20
N THR A 81 23.29 10.07 -24.46
CA THR A 81 23.93 10.77 -25.59
C THR A 81 23.22 12.10 -25.90
N ALA A 82 21.90 12.13 -25.79
CA ALA A 82 21.11 13.35 -25.89
C ALA A 82 21.57 14.35 -24.79
N THR A 83 21.66 13.89 -23.55
CA THR A 83 22.11 14.73 -22.42
C THR A 83 23.57 15.22 -22.59
N LEU A 84 24.45 14.37 -23.12
CA LEU A 84 25.81 14.75 -23.55
C LEU A 84 25.78 15.86 -24.62
N THR A 85 24.91 15.75 -25.62
CA THR A 85 24.73 16.76 -26.68
C THR A 85 24.42 18.12 -26.08
N VAL A 86 23.44 18.20 -25.17
CA VAL A 86 23.05 19.45 -24.49
C VAL A 86 24.22 20.06 -23.72
N SER A 87 24.99 19.24 -23.01
CA SER A 87 26.12 19.73 -22.22
C SER A 87 27.37 20.05 -23.05
N LEU A 88 27.51 19.44 -24.23
CA LEU A 88 28.49 19.83 -25.25
C LEU A 88 28.13 21.18 -25.86
N VAL A 89 26.84 21.41 -26.13
CA VAL A 89 26.31 22.68 -26.67
C VAL A 89 26.53 23.85 -25.71
N SER A 90 26.52 23.64 -24.39
CA SER A 90 26.77 24.71 -23.41
C SER A 90 28.22 25.21 -23.43
N SER A 91 29.17 24.31 -23.66
CA SER A 91 30.59 24.52 -23.44
C SER A 91 31.39 24.71 -24.72
N ALA A 92 31.03 24.07 -25.84
CA ALA A 92 31.72 24.21 -27.13
C ALA A 92 31.68 25.63 -27.72
N TYR A 93 30.76 26.49 -27.26
CA TYR A 93 30.73 27.91 -27.57
C TYR A 93 32.07 28.64 -27.25
N THR A 94 32.75 28.22 -26.18
CA THR A 94 34.03 28.79 -25.69
C THR A 94 35.09 28.94 -26.79
N GLY A 95 35.32 27.86 -27.55
CA GLY A 95 36.34 27.84 -28.60
C GLY A 95 36.05 28.77 -29.79
N GLY A 96 34.85 29.35 -29.88
CA GLY A 96 34.51 30.40 -30.84
C GLY A 96 34.58 31.83 -30.30
N MET A 97 34.82 32.04 -28.99
CA MET A 97 34.65 33.37 -28.36
C MET A 97 35.54 34.45 -28.98
N LYS A 98 36.81 34.15 -29.28
CA LYS A 98 37.72 35.15 -29.88
C LYS A 98 37.27 35.62 -31.26
N GLN A 99 36.61 34.76 -32.03
CA GLN A 99 36.03 35.09 -33.32
C GLN A 99 34.73 35.89 -33.13
N ILE A 100 33.88 35.52 -32.17
CA ILE A 100 32.64 36.25 -31.82
C ILE A 100 32.96 37.70 -31.38
N ILE A 101 33.95 37.87 -30.51
CA ILE A 101 34.44 39.18 -30.02
C ILE A 101 34.88 40.06 -31.20
N ARG A 102 35.63 39.49 -32.17
CA ARG A 102 36.09 40.22 -33.36
C ARG A 102 34.97 40.53 -34.34
N ASP A 103 34.13 39.56 -34.69
CA ASP A 103 33.08 39.66 -35.70
C ASP A 103 31.97 40.65 -35.30
N PHE A 104 31.65 40.74 -34.01
CA PHE A 104 30.57 41.58 -33.50
C PHE A 104 31.06 42.78 -32.66
N HIS A 105 32.37 42.98 -32.54
CA HIS A 105 32.99 44.05 -31.74
C HIS A 105 32.46 44.12 -30.29
N LEU A 106 32.33 42.95 -29.65
CA LEU A 106 31.84 42.82 -28.28
C LEU A 106 32.99 42.91 -27.27
N SER A 107 32.69 43.26 -26.02
CA SER A 107 33.64 43.04 -24.92
C SER A 107 33.72 41.55 -24.56
N GLU A 108 34.77 41.15 -23.85
CA GLU A 108 34.95 39.75 -23.43
C GLU A 108 33.81 39.30 -22.51
N GLU A 109 33.35 40.16 -21.60
CA GLU A 109 32.19 39.91 -20.72
C GLU A 109 30.91 39.64 -21.52
N VAL A 110 30.66 40.44 -22.57
CA VAL A 110 29.45 40.29 -23.40
C VAL A 110 29.51 39.02 -24.25
N ALA A 111 30.70 38.56 -24.63
CA ALA A 111 30.86 37.22 -25.23
C ALA A 111 30.67 36.10 -24.18
N THR A 112 31.22 36.25 -22.97
CA THR A 112 31.07 35.28 -21.87
C THR A 112 29.61 35.11 -21.42
N LEU A 113 28.77 36.16 -21.53
CA LEU A 113 27.32 36.06 -21.35
C LEU A 113 26.68 34.98 -22.23
N GLY A 114 27.27 34.61 -23.37
CA GLY A 114 26.76 33.53 -24.24
C GLY A 114 26.79 32.16 -23.56
N ILE A 115 27.82 31.88 -22.75
CA ILE A 115 27.91 30.68 -21.92
C ILE A 115 26.92 30.83 -20.75
N SER A 116 27.01 31.94 -20.04
CA SER A 116 26.23 32.19 -18.81
C SER A 116 24.72 32.12 -19.04
N LEU A 117 24.21 32.71 -20.13
CA LEU A 117 22.79 32.67 -20.47
C LEU A 117 22.33 31.28 -20.91
N PHE A 118 23.19 30.48 -21.54
CA PHE A 118 22.85 29.09 -21.86
C PHE A 118 22.68 28.26 -20.57
N VAL A 119 23.59 28.43 -19.60
CA VAL A 119 23.50 27.78 -18.28
C VAL A 119 22.34 28.33 -17.45
N LEU A 120 22.02 29.62 -17.54
CA LEU A 120 20.80 30.17 -16.92
C LEU A 120 19.54 29.51 -17.50
N GLY A 121 19.55 29.14 -18.78
CA GLY A 121 18.52 28.28 -19.38
C GLY A 121 18.39 26.91 -18.71
N PHE A 122 19.49 26.32 -18.20
CA PHE A 122 19.44 25.09 -17.39
C PHE A 122 18.81 25.30 -16.01
N ALA A 123 18.70 26.53 -15.49
CA ALA A 123 17.95 26.81 -14.27
C ALA A 123 16.43 26.88 -14.54
N LEU A 124 16.04 27.54 -15.64
CA LEU A 124 14.64 27.91 -15.89
C LEU A 124 13.86 26.87 -16.71
N GLY A 125 14.50 26.18 -17.65
CA GLY A 125 13.86 25.14 -18.46
C GLY A 125 13.30 23.96 -17.64
N PRO A 126 14.02 23.37 -16.67
CA PRO A 126 13.53 22.31 -15.78
C PRO A 126 12.15 22.56 -15.17
N LEU A 127 11.91 23.80 -14.73
CA LEU A 127 10.68 24.22 -14.07
C LEU A 127 9.44 24.11 -14.97
N LEU A 128 9.62 24.12 -16.29
CA LEU A 128 8.57 23.91 -17.28
C LEU A 128 8.56 22.46 -17.78
N TRP A 129 9.73 21.93 -18.14
CA TRP A 129 9.83 20.64 -18.83
C TRP A 129 9.57 19.43 -17.95
N ALA A 130 9.82 19.50 -16.65
CA ALA A 130 9.49 18.42 -15.72
C ALA A 130 7.95 18.19 -15.62
N PRO A 131 7.12 19.15 -15.16
CA PRO A 131 5.67 18.94 -15.05
C PRO A 131 4.98 18.71 -16.40
N LEU A 132 5.46 19.33 -17.48
CA LEU A 132 4.91 19.08 -18.82
C LEU A 132 5.14 17.63 -19.28
N SER A 133 6.21 16.96 -18.84
CA SER A 133 6.51 15.57 -19.21
C SER A 133 5.59 14.54 -18.54
N GLU A 134 5.02 14.88 -17.38
CA GLU A 134 4.05 14.05 -16.64
C GLU A 134 2.62 14.21 -17.19
N ILE A 135 2.37 15.30 -17.91
CA ILE A 135 1.07 15.56 -18.56
C ILE A 135 1.07 15.01 -19.99
N PHE A 136 2.09 15.35 -20.79
CA PHE A 136 2.12 15.06 -22.23
C PHE A 136 2.88 13.77 -22.60
N GLY A 137 3.65 13.19 -21.66
CA GLY A 137 4.56 12.07 -21.87
C GLY A 137 6.00 12.51 -22.13
N ARG A 138 6.97 11.57 -22.07
CA ARG A 138 8.39 11.89 -22.30
C ARG A 138 8.70 12.08 -23.78
N GLN A 139 8.10 11.30 -24.68
CA GLN A 139 8.46 11.23 -26.11
C GLN A 139 8.15 12.55 -26.83
N LEU A 140 6.89 13.02 -26.76
CA LEU A 140 6.51 14.27 -27.44
C LEU A 140 7.30 15.46 -26.90
N LEU A 141 7.58 15.47 -25.60
CA LEU A 141 8.33 16.52 -24.97
C LEU A 141 9.78 16.52 -25.43
N PHE A 142 10.48 15.36 -25.44
CA PHE A 142 11.82 15.26 -26.01
C PHE A 142 11.86 15.69 -27.49
N ILE A 143 10.89 15.29 -28.31
CA ILE A 143 10.80 15.72 -29.71
C ILE A 143 10.70 17.25 -29.81
N GLY A 144 9.78 17.87 -29.06
CA GLY A 144 9.56 19.32 -29.10
C GLY A 144 10.75 20.13 -28.56
N THR A 145 11.39 19.67 -27.49
CA THR A 145 12.53 20.36 -26.88
C THR A 145 13.82 20.18 -27.68
N TYR A 146 14.04 19.02 -28.32
CA TYR A 146 15.14 18.85 -29.27
C TYR A 146 14.95 19.64 -30.57
N ALA A 147 13.72 19.76 -31.07
CA ALA A 147 13.41 20.67 -32.16
C ALA A 147 13.81 22.11 -31.77
N GLY A 148 13.39 22.57 -30.60
CA GLY A 148 13.77 23.89 -30.06
C GLY A 148 15.29 24.06 -29.96
N LEU A 149 16.00 23.14 -29.30
CA LEU A 149 17.47 23.16 -29.18
C LEU A 149 18.16 23.23 -30.56
N THR A 150 17.69 22.45 -31.52
CA THR A 150 18.25 22.40 -32.89
C THR A 150 18.02 23.74 -33.61
N ILE A 151 16.78 24.24 -33.58
CA ILE A 151 16.40 25.51 -34.21
C ILE A 151 17.18 26.68 -33.61
N PHE A 152 17.28 26.77 -32.28
CA PHE A 152 18.00 27.89 -31.65
C PHE A 152 19.52 27.80 -31.82
N ASN A 153 20.13 26.61 -31.94
CA ASN A 153 21.55 26.51 -32.34
C ASN A 153 21.77 26.90 -33.81
N ALA A 154 20.86 26.53 -34.71
CA ALA A 154 20.90 26.99 -36.10
C ALA A 154 20.73 28.53 -36.18
N ALA A 155 19.84 29.09 -35.38
CA ALA A 155 19.66 30.54 -35.23
C ALA A 155 20.90 31.23 -34.65
N CYS A 156 21.65 30.57 -33.75
CA CYS A 156 22.94 31.07 -33.29
C CYS A 156 23.97 31.13 -34.44
N ALA A 157 24.07 30.10 -35.28
CA ALA A 157 24.96 30.10 -36.45
C ALA A 157 24.60 31.22 -37.44
N GLY A 158 23.30 31.46 -37.65
CA GLY A 158 22.75 32.53 -38.47
C GLY A 158 22.64 33.90 -37.79
N ALA A 159 23.13 34.08 -36.55
CA ALA A 159 22.90 35.31 -35.81
C ALA A 159 23.54 36.53 -36.51
N PRO A 160 22.80 37.64 -36.68
CA PRO A 160 23.32 38.85 -37.35
C PRO A 160 24.07 39.78 -36.40
N ASN A 161 23.90 39.65 -35.08
CA ASN A 161 24.54 40.48 -34.06
C ASN A 161 24.64 39.73 -32.72
N GLY A 162 25.42 40.28 -31.78
CA GLY A 162 25.63 39.72 -30.44
C GLY A 162 24.35 39.55 -29.62
N ALA A 163 23.44 40.53 -29.60
CA ALA A 163 22.20 40.45 -28.82
C ALA A 163 21.30 39.28 -29.27
N SER A 164 21.15 39.08 -30.58
CA SER A 164 20.44 37.92 -31.14
C SER A 164 21.12 36.61 -30.75
N LEU A 165 22.46 36.54 -30.83
CA LEU A 165 23.22 35.35 -30.40
C LEU A 165 22.98 35.02 -28.92
N LEU A 166 22.99 36.02 -28.03
CA LEU A 166 22.74 35.84 -26.60
C LEU A 166 21.31 35.35 -26.30
N VAL A 167 20.29 35.93 -26.95
CA VAL A 167 18.89 35.48 -26.80
C VAL A 167 18.72 34.04 -27.31
N PHE A 168 19.31 33.71 -28.47
CA PHE A 168 19.24 32.35 -29.00
C PHE A 168 20.02 31.34 -28.14
N ARG A 169 21.13 31.74 -27.48
CA ARG A 169 21.83 30.90 -26.49
C ARG A 169 20.96 30.63 -25.27
N PHE A 170 20.30 31.66 -24.71
CA PHE A 170 19.36 31.48 -23.60
C PHE A 170 18.22 30.51 -23.95
N LEU A 171 17.60 30.67 -25.12
CA LEU A 171 16.51 29.80 -25.57
C LEU A 171 17.01 28.38 -25.86
N ALA A 172 18.16 28.22 -26.51
CA ALA A 172 18.78 26.92 -26.76
C ALA A 172 19.09 26.17 -25.45
N GLY A 173 19.61 26.85 -24.43
CA GLY A 173 19.85 26.27 -23.11
C GLY A 173 18.56 25.91 -22.38
N SER A 174 17.56 26.80 -22.47
CA SER A 174 16.23 26.58 -21.89
C SER A 174 15.56 25.34 -22.45
N PHE A 175 15.39 25.22 -23.78
CA PHE A 175 14.83 24.02 -24.41
C PHE A 175 15.73 22.79 -24.25
N GLY A 176 17.05 22.96 -24.39
CA GLY A 176 18.03 21.90 -24.24
C GLY A 176 18.02 21.23 -22.87
N SER A 177 17.60 21.92 -21.80
CA SER A 177 17.63 21.37 -20.44
C SER A 177 16.75 20.15 -20.17
N SER A 178 15.74 19.85 -21.01
CA SER A 178 14.75 18.80 -20.71
C SER A 178 15.28 17.37 -20.47
N PRO A 179 16.39 16.89 -21.07
CA PRO A 179 16.94 15.57 -20.75
C PRO A 179 17.62 15.54 -19.39
N LEU A 180 18.17 16.67 -18.93
CA LEU A 180 18.81 16.78 -17.61
C LEU A 180 17.81 16.47 -16.47
N THR A 181 16.52 16.71 -16.68
CA THR A 181 15.46 16.37 -15.72
C THR A 181 14.74 15.07 -16.04
N ASN A 182 14.36 14.87 -17.31
CA ASN A 182 13.36 13.87 -17.65
C ASN A 182 13.94 12.50 -18.02
N ALA A 183 15.26 12.42 -18.25
CA ALA A 183 15.95 11.16 -18.52
C ALA A 183 15.88 10.20 -17.33
N GLY A 184 16.08 10.69 -16.10
CA GLY A 184 15.97 9.87 -14.89
C GLY A 184 14.56 9.31 -14.66
N GLY A 185 13.54 10.03 -15.14
CA GLY A 185 12.16 9.55 -15.23
C GLY A 185 11.99 8.47 -16.30
N ALA A 186 12.46 8.71 -17.52
CA ALA A 186 12.41 7.72 -18.61
C ALA A 186 13.14 6.40 -18.29
N ILE A 187 14.23 6.46 -17.52
CA ILE A 187 14.94 5.27 -17.01
C ILE A 187 14.09 4.56 -15.94
N ALA A 188 13.46 5.29 -15.02
CA ALA A 188 12.56 4.71 -14.02
C ALA A 188 11.29 4.08 -14.65
N ASP A 189 10.80 4.64 -15.75
CA ASP A 189 9.69 4.09 -16.52
C ASP A 189 10.02 2.70 -17.14
N MET A 190 11.31 2.36 -17.34
CA MET A 190 11.77 1.14 -18.05
C MET A 190 12.46 0.09 -17.16
N PHE A 191 13.16 0.49 -16.10
CA PHE A 191 13.98 -0.42 -15.29
C PHE A 191 13.38 -0.66 -13.90
N PRO A 192 13.33 -1.91 -13.40
CA PRO A 192 12.96 -2.19 -12.03
C PRO A 192 14.02 -1.61 -11.05
N PRO A 193 13.67 -1.35 -9.77
CA PRO A 193 14.52 -0.62 -8.83
C PRO A 193 15.97 -1.14 -8.74
N HIS A 194 16.15 -2.46 -8.66
CA HIS A 194 17.45 -3.11 -8.51
C HIS A 194 18.40 -2.93 -9.71
N GLN A 195 17.89 -2.69 -10.93
CA GLN A 195 18.73 -2.46 -12.12
C GLN A 195 18.97 -0.97 -12.42
N ARG A 196 18.17 -0.09 -11.82
CA ARG A 196 18.13 1.36 -12.12
C ARG A 196 19.47 2.06 -11.89
N GLY A 197 20.24 1.64 -10.88
CA GLY A 197 21.51 2.27 -10.51
C GLY A 197 22.54 2.30 -11.66
N LEU A 198 22.73 1.17 -12.35
CA LEU A 198 23.70 1.08 -13.46
C LEU A 198 23.27 1.95 -14.67
N ALA A 199 21.97 1.98 -14.97
CA ALA A 199 21.42 2.82 -16.04
C ALA A 199 21.55 4.32 -15.72
N MET A 200 21.36 4.71 -14.45
CA MET A 200 21.59 6.07 -13.98
C MET A 200 23.06 6.49 -14.05
N THR A 201 24.01 5.60 -13.75
CA THR A 201 25.45 5.88 -13.92
C THR A 201 25.81 6.20 -15.37
N LEU A 202 25.27 5.43 -16.33
CA LEU A 202 25.45 5.71 -17.76
C LEU A 202 24.83 7.06 -18.17
N PHE A 203 23.68 7.42 -17.61
CA PHE A 203 23.07 8.73 -17.83
C PHE A 203 23.96 9.88 -17.31
N VAL A 204 24.48 9.81 -16.08
CA VAL A 204 25.27 10.90 -15.48
C VAL A 204 26.60 11.13 -16.21
N ALA A 205 27.19 10.11 -16.83
CA ALA A 205 28.38 10.26 -17.66
C ALA A 205 28.20 11.31 -18.78
N GLY A 206 26.99 11.44 -19.36
CA GLY A 206 26.69 12.39 -20.43
C GLY A 206 26.89 13.88 -20.04
N PRO A 207 26.11 14.43 -19.10
CA PRO A 207 26.29 15.81 -18.65
C PRO A 207 27.63 16.07 -17.94
N SER A 208 28.31 15.03 -17.47
CA SER A 208 29.66 15.15 -16.90
C SER A 208 30.77 15.33 -17.95
N LEU A 209 30.69 14.63 -19.09
CA LEU A 209 31.72 14.69 -20.13
C LEU A 209 31.56 15.88 -21.09
N GLY A 210 30.34 16.37 -21.28
CA GLY A 210 30.05 17.50 -22.18
C GLY A 210 30.89 18.77 -21.92
N PRO A 211 31.04 19.24 -20.66
CA PRO A 211 31.86 20.40 -20.32
C PRO A 211 33.34 20.24 -20.70
N VAL A 212 33.88 19.02 -20.71
CA VAL A 212 35.28 18.75 -21.10
C VAL A 212 35.44 18.62 -22.62
N LEU A 213 34.51 17.91 -23.28
CA LEU A 213 34.59 17.72 -24.74
C LEU A 213 34.29 19.03 -25.51
N GLY A 214 33.54 19.95 -24.91
CA GLY A 214 33.15 21.22 -25.52
C GLY A 214 34.34 22.07 -25.99
N PRO A 215 35.23 22.53 -25.10
CA PRO A 215 36.40 23.33 -25.47
C PRO A 215 37.30 22.63 -26.50
N ILE A 216 37.44 21.30 -26.44
CA ILE A 216 38.23 20.53 -27.40
C ILE A 216 37.61 20.63 -28.81
N CYS A 217 36.34 20.23 -28.96
CA CYS A 217 35.66 20.27 -30.26
C CYS A 217 35.49 21.71 -30.77
N GLY A 218 35.07 22.61 -29.89
CA GLY A 218 34.85 24.02 -30.21
C GLY A 218 36.12 24.79 -30.53
N GLY A 219 37.23 24.51 -29.84
CA GLY A 219 38.52 25.19 -30.03
C GLY A 219 39.15 24.85 -31.37
N PHE A 220 39.27 23.56 -31.69
CA PHE A 220 39.80 23.12 -32.99
C PHE A 220 38.90 23.51 -34.16
N LEU A 221 37.58 23.46 -34.02
CA LEU A 221 36.66 23.86 -35.09
C LEU A 221 36.57 25.39 -35.24
N GLY A 222 36.54 26.12 -34.13
CA GLY A 222 36.44 27.59 -34.09
C GLY A 222 37.66 28.27 -34.69
N MET A 223 38.87 27.78 -34.38
CA MET A 223 40.11 28.34 -34.94
C MET A 223 40.28 28.09 -36.45
N ASN A 224 39.75 26.99 -36.97
CA ASN A 224 39.93 26.58 -38.38
C ASN A 224 38.77 26.98 -39.30
N ALA A 225 37.53 26.98 -38.79
CA ALA A 225 36.31 27.18 -39.59
C ALA A 225 35.40 28.30 -39.07
N SER A 226 35.80 29.07 -38.05
CA SER A 226 35.00 30.10 -37.34
C SER A 226 33.92 29.58 -36.39
N TRP A 227 33.49 30.47 -35.48
CA TRP A 227 32.44 30.20 -34.50
C TRP A 227 31.08 29.84 -35.11
N ARG A 228 30.77 30.32 -36.32
CA ARG A 228 29.51 29.96 -37.02
C ARG A 228 29.47 28.48 -37.37
N TRP A 229 30.61 27.89 -37.74
CA TRP A 229 30.72 26.45 -37.96
C TRP A 229 30.68 25.65 -36.65
N VAL A 230 31.15 26.21 -35.53
CA VAL A 230 30.92 25.60 -34.20
C VAL A 230 29.43 25.53 -33.89
N MET A 231 28.68 26.63 -34.06
CA MET A 231 27.23 26.63 -33.88
C MET A 231 26.51 25.71 -34.88
N GLY A 232 26.98 25.67 -36.14
CA GLY A 232 26.46 24.78 -37.18
C GLY A 232 26.67 23.29 -36.87
N PHE A 233 27.86 22.90 -36.41
CA PHE A 233 28.16 21.55 -35.94
C PHE A 233 27.23 21.15 -34.79
N LEU A 234 27.07 22.03 -33.79
CA LEU A 234 26.18 21.80 -32.65
C LEU A 234 24.71 21.67 -33.09
N ALA A 235 24.26 22.47 -34.05
CA ALA A 235 22.92 22.37 -34.63
C ALA A 235 22.72 21.06 -35.42
N ILE A 236 23.70 20.66 -36.23
CA ILE A 236 23.66 19.39 -36.98
C ILE A 236 23.64 18.20 -36.01
N PHE A 237 24.50 18.20 -34.99
CA PHE A 237 24.57 17.12 -34.02
C PHE A 237 23.29 17.01 -33.17
N ALA A 238 22.76 18.14 -32.69
CA ALA A 238 21.44 18.19 -32.04
C ALA A 238 20.31 17.75 -32.99
N GLY A 239 20.36 18.11 -34.27
CA GLY A 239 19.38 17.72 -35.28
C GLY A 239 19.42 16.23 -35.62
N VAL A 240 20.60 15.60 -35.66
CA VAL A 240 20.75 14.15 -35.80
C VAL A 240 20.17 13.43 -34.59
N MET A 241 20.45 13.90 -33.37
CA MET A 241 19.87 13.35 -32.15
C MET A 241 18.34 13.57 -32.07
N TRP A 242 17.84 14.71 -32.58
CA TRP A 242 16.42 15.00 -32.67
C TRP A 242 15.69 14.04 -33.62
N ILE A 243 16.18 13.90 -34.86
CA ILE A 243 15.58 13.05 -35.89
C ILE A 243 15.69 11.57 -35.47
N GLY A 244 16.87 11.15 -35.01
CA GLY A 244 17.10 9.80 -34.50
C GLY A 244 16.20 9.49 -33.31
N GLY A 245 16.14 10.38 -32.30
CA GLY A 245 15.26 10.23 -31.14
C GLY A 245 13.78 10.15 -31.52
N THR A 246 13.32 10.97 -32.46
CA THR A 246 11.94 10.96 -32.96
C THR A 246 11.55 9.61 -33.59
N ILE A 247 12.50 8.93 -34.26
CA ILE A 247 12.27 7.67 -34.98
C ILE A 247 12.50 6.44 -34.08
N LEU A 248 13.36 6.55 -33.07
CA LEU A 248 13.93 5.40 -32.32
C LEU A 248 13.56 5.36 -30.83
N ILE A 249 13.02 6.44 -30.26
CA ILE A 249 12.60 6.50 -28.85
C ILE A 249 11.06 6.46 -28.78
N PRO A 250 10.46 5.33 -28.35
CA PRO A 250 9.03 5.25 -28.07
C PRO A 250 8.67 5.94 -26.75
N GLU A 251 7.40 6.30 -26.59
CA GLU A 251 6.88 6.79 -25.30
C GLU A 251 7.04 5.73 -24.20
N THR A 252 7.60 6.15 -23.06
CA THR A 252 7.90 5.32 -21.88
C THR A 252 6.92 5.57 -20.74
N TYR A 253 6.29 6.75 -20.67
CA TYR A 253 5.53 7.11 -19.48
C TYR A 253 4.19 6.38 -19.42
N ALA A 254 4.12 5.33 -18.57
CA ALA A 254 2.97 4.44 -18.42
C ALA A 254 1.60 5.17 -18.27
N PRO A 255 1.48 6.27 -17.50
CA PRO A 255 0.21 6.99 -17.37
C PRO A 255 -0.26 7.61 -18.70
N THR A 256 0.65 8.20 -19.49
CA THR A 256 0.31 8.73 -20.82
C THR A 256 -0.06 7.60 -21.81
N LEU A 257 0.60 6.44 -21.71
CA LEU A 257 0.29 5.28 -22.55
C LEU A 257 -1.12 4.75 -22.27
N LEU A 258 -1.46 4.51 -21.01
CA LEU A 258 -2.78 4.02 -20.59
C LEU A 258 -3.88 5.05 -20.89
N ARG A 259 -3.63 6.36 -20.69
CA ARG A 259 -4.53 7.45 -21.11
C ARG A 259 -4.83 7.42 -22.61
N ARG A 260 -3.80 7.30 -23.46
CA ARG A 260 -3.98 7.27 -24.92
C ARG A 260 -4.62 5.97 -25.39
N ARG A 261 -4.33 4.84 -24.71
CA ARG A 261 -5.04 3.57 -24.92
C ARG A 261 -6.52 3.70 -24.62
N ALA A 262 -6.88 4.23 -23.46
CA ALA A 262 -8.28 4.48 -23.07
C ALA A 262 -8.99 5.39 -24.08
N ALA A 263 -8.40 6.53 -24.47
CA ALA A 263 -8.98 7.40 -25.49
C ALA A 263 -9.19 6.68 -26.83
N LYS A 264 -8.23 5.85 -27.27
CA LYS A 264 -8.33 5.09 -28.53
C LYS A 264 -9.39 3.97 -28.45
N LEU A 265 -9.39 3.17 -27.40
CA LEU A 265 -10.43 2.15 -27.14
C LEU A 265 -11.82 2.80 -27.13
N SER A 266 -11.96 3.96 -26.50
CA SER A 266 -13.22 4.70 -26.48
C SER A 266 -13.67 5.09 -27.90
N SER A 267 -12.76 5.67 -28.69
CA SER A 267 -13.06 6.06 -30.07
C SER A 267 -13.36 4.88 -31.01
N MET A 268 -12.82 3.69 -30.73
CA MET A 268 -12.97 2.50 -31.58
C MET A 268 -14.23 1.68 -31.26
N THR A 269 -14.69 1.71 -30.01
CA THR A 269 -15.81 0.89 -29.53
C THR A 269 -17.08 1.70 -29.29
N GLY A 270 -16.98 3.03 -29.20
CA GLY A 270 -18.08 3.92 -28.83
C GLY A 270 -18.40 3.97 -27.34
N LYS A 271 -17.71 3.17 -26.52
CA LYS A 271 -17.84 3.13 -25.05
C LYS A 271 -16.82 4.06 -24.38
N VAL A 272 -16.98 4.35 -23.09
CA VAL A 272 -16.04 5.20 -22.34
C VAL A 272 -15.00 4.35 -21.61
N TYR A 273 -13.73 4.65 -21.81
CA TYR A 273 -12.60 4.05 -21.09
C TYR A 273 -11.82 5.13 -20.36
N THR A 274 -11.31 4.83 -19.17
CA THR A 274 -10.47 5.74 -18.36
C THR A 274 -9.24 5.00 -17.82
N SER A 275 -8.12 5.71 -17.64
CA SER A 275 -6.91 5.11 -17.04
C SER A 275 -7.06 4.95 -15.52
N THR A 276 -6.47 3.89 -14.95
CA THR A 276 -6.44 3.64 -13.49
C THR A 276 -5.99 4.85 -12.67
N ILE A 277 -5.08 5.65 -13.21
CA ILE A 277 -4.47 6.79 -12.53
C ILE A 277 -5.40 8.01 -12.51
N ASP A 278 -6.14 8.27 -13.59
CA ASP A 278 -7.12 9.36 -13.63
C ASP A 278 -8.32 9.10 -12.72
N LEU A 279 -8.69 7.84 -12.52
CA LEU A 279 -9.71 7.41 -11.55
C LEU A 279 -9.25 7.61 -10.10
N LYS A 280 -7.99 7.26 -9.77
CA LYS A 280 -7.47 7.36 -8.39
C LYS A 280 -7.05 8.78 -7.97
N GLN A 281 -6.50 9.59 -8.88
CA GLN A 281 -5.93 10.91 -8.55
C GLN A 281 -6.72 12.10 -9.13
N GLY A 282 -7.67 11.85 -10.02
CA GLY A 282 -8.37 12.90 -10.76
C GLY A 282 -7.51 13.60 -11.81
N LYS A 283 -8.13 14.45 -12.63
CA LYS A 283 -7.43 15.20 -13.69
C LYS A 283 -6.68 16.40 -13.09
N VAL A 284 -5.39 16.23 -12.84
CA VAL A 284 -4.50 17.33 -12.39
C VAL A 284 -4.48 18.44 -13.44
N SER A 285 -4.85 19.66 -13.05
CA SER A 285 -4.86 20.80 -13.97
C SER A 285 -3.44 21.32 -14.23
N LEU A 286 -3.16 21.70 -15.48
CA LEU A 286 -1.87 22.24 -15.92
C LEU A 286 -1.42 23.44 -15.06
N ARG A 287 -2.36 24.31 -14.66
CA ARG A 287 -2.10 25.47 -13.79
C ARG A 287 -1.70 25.06 -12.37
N SER A 288 -2.32 24.02 -11.81
CA SER A 288 -1.97 23.49 -10.49
C SER A 288 -0.56 22.87 -10.52
N ALA A 289 -0.32 21.96 -11.46
CA ALA A 289 0.98 21.27 -11.62
C ALA A 289 2.16 22.24 -11.77
N ILE A 290 2.06 23.22 -12.68
CA ILE A 290 3.12 24.23 -12.85
C ILE A 290 3.26 25.10 -11.58
N GLY A 291 2.16 25.45 -10.91
CA GLY A 291 2.18 26.25 -9.68
C GLY A 291 2.94 25.58 -8.53
N THR A 292 2.68 24.29 -8.26
CA THR A 292 3.43 23.53 -7.24
C THR A 292 4.89 23.32 -7.63
N SER A 293 5.17 22.98 -8.90
CA SER A 293 6.55 22.78 -9.37
C SER A 293 7.42 24.05 -9.34
N LEU A 294 6.83 25.24 -9.48
CA LEU A 294 7.55 26.52 -9.40
C LEU A 294 7.87 26.93 -7.95
N LEU A 295 6.94 26.76 -7.01
CA LEU A 295 7.08 27.33 -5.67
C LEU A 295 7.81 26.40 -4.68
N ARG A 296 7.54 25.09 -4.75
CA ARG A 296 8.05 24.10 -3.77
C ARG A 296 9.58 24.01 -3.71
N PRO A 297 10.34 24.08 -4.82
CA PRO A 297 11.81 24.07 -4.77
C PRO A 297 12.42 25.19 -3.92
N TRP A 298 11.90 26.43 -4.03
CA TRP A 298 12.41 27.56 -3.25
C TRP A 298 12.09 27.44 -1.75
N ILE A 299 10.91 26.90 -1.42
CA ILE A 299 10.53 26.65 -0.02
C ILE A 299 11.50 25.64 0.60
N LEU A 300 11.79 24.53 -0.09
CA LEU A 300 12.75 23.54 0.38
C LEU A 300 14.16 24.12 0.47
N LEU A 301 14.62 24.86 -0.55
CA LEU A 301 15.96 25.45 -0.57
C LEU A 301 16.26 26.34 0.64
N PHE A 302 15.28 27.11 1.12
CA PHE A 302 15.47 28.07 2.21
C PHE A 302 14.95 27.63 3.58
N LYS A 303 14.06 26.63 3.64
CA LYS A 303 13.58 26.08 4.93
C LYS A 303 14.37 24.86 5.40
N GLU A 304 15.05 24.14 4.52
CA GLU A 304 15.76 22.90 4.84
C GLU A 304 17.28 23.12 4.81
N PRO A 305 17.98 23.22 5.96
CA PRO A 305 19.41 23.52 6.02
C PRO A 305 20.28 22.50 5.27
N ILE A 306 19.87 21.23 5.28
CA ILE A 306 20.53 20.14 4.53
C ILE A 306 20.52 20.46 3.03
N VAL A 307 19.35 20.79 2.49
CA VAL A 307 19.17 21.13 1.07
C VAL A 307 20.00 22.37 0.73
N LEU A 308 19.97 23.41 1.57
CA LEU A 308 20.71 24.65 1.35
C LEU A 308 22.24 24.41 1.28
N LEU A 309 22.82 23.79 2.30
CA LEU A 309 24.27 23.64 2.43
C LEU A 309 24.86 22.71 1.36
N LEU A 310 24.18 21.60 1.07
CA LEU A 310 24.61 20.67 0.03
C LEU A 310 24.41 21.24 -1.39
N SER A 311 23.35 22.02 -1.62
CA SER A 311 23.14 22.73 -2.90
C SER A 311 24.17 23.84 -3.10
N ILE A 312 24.54 24.60 -2.05
CA ILE A 312 25.62 25.59 -2.10
C ILE A 312 26.94 24.91 -2.49
N TYR A 313 27.24 23.77 -1.88
CA TYR A 313 28.48 23.05 -2.18
C TYR A 313 28.54 22.61 -3.65
N MET A 314 27.50 21.95 -4.16
CA MET A 314 27.45 21.57 -5.58
C MET A 314 27.42 22.78 -6.52
N ALA A 315 26.83 23.89 -6.11
CA ALA A 315 26.86 25.14 -6.86
C ALA A 315 28.26 25.74 -6.95
N ILE A 316 29.05 25.72 -5.86
CA ILE A 316 30.45 26.18 -5.87
C ILE A 316 31.32 25.32 -6.81
N ILE A 317 31.23 24.00 -6.74
CA ILE A 317 32.08 23.13 -7.59
C ILE A 317 31.66 23.24 -9.06
N TYR A 318 30.36 23.26 -9.35
CA TYR A 318 29.86 23.43 -10.73
C TYR A 318 30.17 24.83 -11.29
N GLY A 319 30.04 25.87 -10.46
CA GLY A 319 30.51 27.22 -10.77
C GLY A 319 32.00 27.23 -11.09
N THR A 320 32.82 26.50 -10.33
CA THR A 320 34.26 26.35 -10.57
C THR A 320 34.58 25.62 -11.87
N LEU A 321 33.80 24.59 -12.24
CA LEU A 321 33.93 23.93 -13.55
C LEU A 321 33.68 24.92 -14.71
N TYR A 322 32.67 25.79 -14.57
CA TYR A 322 32.38 26.82 -15.59
C TYR A 322 33.36 27.99 -15.55
N LEU A 323 33.92 28.33 -14.38
CA LEU A 323 35.00 29.30 -14.22
C LEU A 323 36.24 28.92 -15.05
N PHE A 324 36.53 27.61 -15.19
CA PHE A 324 37.63 27.17 -16.05
C PHE A 324 37.46 27.55 -17.53
N PHE A 325 36.24 27.76 -18.04
CA PHE A 325 36.03 28.24 -19.41
C PHE A 325 36.49 29.68 -19.66
N ALA A 326 36.70 30.47 -18.60
CA ALA A 326 37.33 31.79 -18.67
C ALA A 326 38.78 31.75 -18.15
N ALA A 327 39.06 30.94 -17.12
CA ALA A 327 40.39 30.86 -16.52
C ALA A 327 41.43 30.11 -17.38
N PHE A 328 41.05 29.03 -18.08
CA PHE A 328 42.01 28.28 -18.92
C PHE A 328 42.47 29.08 -20.15
N PRO A 329 41.62 29.87 -20.85
CA PRO A 329 42.08 30.82 -21.84
C PRO A 329 43.08 31.85 -21.29
N VAL A 330 42.89 32.37 -20.07
CA VAL A 330 43.87 33.29 -19.44
C VAL A 330 45.19 32.56 -19.13
N VAL A 331 45.14 31.37 -18.53
CA VAL A 331 46.32 30.61 -18.09
C VAL A 331 47.14 30.02 -19.25
N PHE A 332 46.48 29.42 -20.25
CA PHE A 332 47.15 28.66 -21.31
C PHE A 332 47.24 29.44 -22.62
N GLU A 333 46.18 30.15 -23.04
CA GLU A 333 46.20 30.91 -24.29
C GLU A 333 46.85 32.30 -24.11
N GLN A 334 46.48 33.09 -23.10
CA GLN A 334 47.08 34.41 -22.88
C GLN A 334 48.50 34.31 -22.26
N ALA A 335 48.66 33.59 -21.14
CA ALA A 335 49.95 33.56 -20.42
C ALA A 335 51.00 32.57 -20.98
N ARG A 336 50.59 31.53 -21.74
CA ARG A 336 51.53 30.59 -22.42
C ARG A 336 51.50 30.65 -23.94
N GLY A 337 50.61 31.45 -24.55
CA GLY A 337 50.55 31.63 -26.01
C GLY A 337 50.02 30.42 -26.80
N TRP A 338 49.27 29.51 -26.17
CA TRP A 338 48.69 28.35 -26.85
C TRP A 338 47.57 28.75 -27.82
N SER A 339 47.33 27.94 -28.86
CA SER A 339 46.16 28.12 -29.72
C SER A 339 44.90 27.57 -29.04
N GLN A 340 43.72 28.11 -29.42
CA GLN A 340 42.41 27.71 -28.86
C GLN A 340 42.17 26.18 -28.87
N GLY A 341 42.61 25.46 -29.91
CA GLY A 341 42.48 24.00 -29.95
C GLY A 341 43.39 23.29 -28.94
N ILE A 342 44.60 23.78 -28.72
CA ILE A 342 45.57 23.20 -27.75
C ILE A 342 45.18 23.56 -26.32
N GLU A 343 44.68 24.78 -26.08
CA GLU A 343 44.10 25.19 -24.80
C GLU A 343 42.93 24.28 -24.39
N GLY A 344 42.01 23.97 -25.31
CA GLY A 344 40.90 23.04 -25.04
C GLY A 344 41.35 21.66 -24.54
N LEU A 345 42.54 21.19 -24.91
CA LEU A 345 43.09 19.91 -24.40
C LEU A 345 43.45 19.95 -22.91
N ALA A 346 43.57 21.12 -22.28
CA ALA A 346 43.79 21.24 -20.84
C ALA A 346 42.65 20.62 -20.00
N PHE A 347 41.43 20.61 -20.54
CA PHE A 347 40.29 19.95 -19.91
C PHE A 347 40.43 18.42 -19.84
N LEU A 348 41.34 17.79 -20.60
CA LEU A 348 41.58 16.33 -20.51
C LEU A 348 42.03 15.89 -19.11
N GLY A 349 42.75 16.73 -18.37
CA GLY A 349 43.08 16.45 -16.97
C GLY A 349 41.83 16.24 -16.12
N ILE A 350 40.81 17.10 -16.31
CA ILE A 350 39.51 16.98 -15.64
C ILE A 350 38.77 15.71 -16.10
N ALA A 351 38.76 15.39 -17.40
CA ALA A 351 38.14 14.14 -17.89
C ALA A 351 38.78 12.88 -17.31
N VAL A 352 40.11 12.81 -17.19
CA VAL A 352 40.78 11.66 -16.55
C VAL A 352 40.30 11.48 -15.12
N GLY A 353 40.16 12.56 -14.36
CA GLY A 353 39.55 12.56 -13.03
C GLY A 353 38.12 12.05 -13.03
N MET A 354 37.27 12.61 -13.90
CA MET A 354 35.85 12.22 -14.02
C MET A 354 35.69 10.74 -14.38
N LEU A 355 36.49 10.22 -15.32
CA LEU A 355 36.48 8.81 -15.71
C LEU A 355 36.94 7.90 -14.57
N ALA A 356 37.98 8.29 -13.81
CA ALA A 356 38.40 7.56 -12.63
C ALA A 356 37.31 7.51 -11.54
N ALA A 357 36.54 8.59 -11.37
CA ALA A 357 35.40 8.61 -10.45
C ALA A 357 34.24 7.72 -10.94
N LEU A 358 33.92 7.72 -12.24
CA LEU A 358 32.93 6.78 -12.80
C LEU A 358 33.37 5.33 -12.58
N ILE A 359 34.65 5.00 -12.75
CA ILE A 359 35.19 3.65 -12.43
C ILE A 359 35.04 3.36 -10.93
N TYR A 360 35.35 4.31 -10.04
CA TYR A 360 35.19 4.17 -8.58
C TYR A 360 33.73 3.94 -8.15
N THR A 361 32.74 4.50 -8.86
CA THR A 361 31.33 4.27 -8.51
C THR A 361 30.89 2.81 -8.68
N ILE A 362 31.61 1.99 -9.45
CA ILE A 362 31.29 0.56 -9.64
C ILE A 362 31.49 -0.25 -8.34
N PRO A 363 32.67 -0.28 -7.69
CA PRO A 363 32.84 -0.93 -6.40
C PRO A 363 32.06 -0.23 -5.27
N ASP A 364 31.91 1.10 -5.28
CA ASP A 364 31.08 1.77 -4.26
C ASP A 364 29.60 1.40 -4.37
N ASN A 365 29.05 1.26 -5.58
CA ASN A 365 27.68 0.77 -5.75
C ASN A 365 27.53 -0.69 -5.26
N LYS A 366 28.57 -1.53 -5.37
CA LYS A 366 28.57 -2.87 -4.74
C LYS A 366 28.54 -2.76 -3.20
N ARG A 367 29.34 -1.88 -2.60
CA ARG A 367 29.31 -1.58 -1.16
C ARG A 367 27.91 -1.12 -0.73
N TYR A 368 27.30 -0.21 -1.48
CA TYR A 368 25.95 0.26 -1.20
C TYR A 368 24.94 -0.89 -1.26
N VAL A 369 24.92 -1.70 -2.32
CA VAL A 369 23.97 -2.83 -2.47
C VAL A 369 24.14 -3.86 -1.34
N LEU A 370 25.35 -4.11 -0.87
CA LEU A 370 25.58 -4.99 0.30
C LEU A 370 25.02 -4.40 1.60
N LEU A 371 25.17 -3.10 1.80
CA LEU A 371 24.65 -2.40 2.98
C LEU A 371 23.12 -2.27 2.94
N ASP A 372 22.56 -2.03 1.75
CA ASP A 372 21.12 -2.00 1.46
C ASP A 372 20.46 -3.34 1.77
N LYS A 373 21.08 -4.45 1.36
CA LYS A 373 20.69 -5.80 1.79
C LYS A 373 20.77 -6.00 3.30
N LYS A 374 21.83 -5.51 3.96
CA LYS A 374 21.97 -5.58 5.43
C LYS A 374 20.89 -4.77 6.18
N HIS A 375 20.18 -3.86 5.50
CA HIS A 375 19.07 -3.09 6.05
C HIS A 375 17.71 -3.43 5.40
N ASN A 376 17.56 -4.64 4.84
CA ASN A 376 16.34 -5.15 4.20
C ASN A 376 15.76 -4.19 3.13
N GLY A 377 16.62 -3.54 2.33
CA GLY A 377 16.22 -2.58 1.29
C GLY A 377 15.97 -1.14 1.79
N PHE A 378 16.18 -0.87 3.08
CA PHE A 378 16.00 0.44 3.71
C PHE A 378 17.33 0.97 4.29
N ALA A 379 18.40 1.04 3.48
CA ALA A 379 19.63 1.67 3.94
C ALA A 379 19.41 3.15 4.30
N PRO A 380 20.05 3.66 5.38
CA PRO A 380 19.95 5.07 5.74
C PRO A 380 20.56 5.95 4.64
N PRO A 381 19.96 7.11 4.29
CA PRO A 381 20.48 8.03 3.28
C PRO A 381 21.97 8.34 3.44
N GLU A 382 22.44 8.48 4.68
CA GLU A 382 23.85 8.73 5.03
C GLU A 382 24.84 7.72 4.41
N ALA A 383 24.40 6.49 4.08
CA ALA A 383 25.18 5.49 3.36
C ALA A 383 25.71 5.94 1.97
N ARG A 384 25.10 6.99 1.39
CA ARG A 384 25.48 7.62 0.11
C ARG A 384 26.66 8.59 0.23
N LEU A 385 26.97 9.09 1.43
CA LEU A 385 27.94 10.17 1.63
C LEU A 385 29.45 9.79 1.65
N PRO A 386 29.91 8.54 1.89
CA PRO A 386 31.34 8.23 1.92
C PRO A 386 32.15 8.65 0.66
N PRO A 387 31.65 8.49 -0.59
CA PRO A 387 32.36 9.01 -1.76
C PRO A 387 32.44 10.53 -1.79
N ALA A 388 31.42 11.25 -1.30
CA ALA A 388 31.48 12.72 -1.16
C ALA A 388 32.54 13.17 -0.16
N ILE A 389 32.82 12.40 0.90
CA ILE A 389 33.92 12.71 1.83
C ILE A 389 35.28 12.58 1.10
N ILE A 390 35.50 11.50 0.37
CA ILE A 390 36.73 11.32 -0.42
C ILE A 390 36.85 12.43 -1.48
N GLY A 391 35.77 12.72 -2.20
CA GLY A 391 35.72 13.76 -3.20
C GLY A 391 35.94 15.16 -2.62
N SER A 392 35.49 15.42 -1.38
CA SER A 392 35.62 16.73 -0.75
C SER A 392 37.06 17.09 -0.43
N PHE A 393 37.92 16.13 -0.08
CA PHE A 393 39.36 16.36 0.03
C PHE A 393 40.06 16.45 -1.34
N SER A 394 39.58 15.70 -2.34
CA SER A 394 40.19 15.65 -3.68
C SER A 394 40.04 16.96 -4.48
N ILE A 395 38.89 17.65 -4.35
CA ILE A 395 38.62 18.94 -5.02
C ILE A 395 39.63 20.04 -4.63
N PRO A 396 39.77 20.46 -3.35
CA PRO A 396 40.70 21.51 -2.97
C PRO A 396 42.15 21.10 -3.24
N LEU A 397 42.50 19.81 -3.09
CA LEU A 397 43.82 19.31 -3.50
C LEU A 397 44.13 19.64 -4.97
N GLY A 398 43.20 19.35 -5.88
CA GLY A 398 43.33 19.69 -7.30
C GLY A 398 43.38 21.20 -7.56
N LEU A 399 42.52 21.98 -6.88
CA LEU A 399 42.44 23.44 -7.07
C LEU A 399 43.67 24.18 -6.55
N PHE A 400 44.18 23.85 -5.35
CA PHE A 400 45.43 24.42 -4.83
C PHE A 400 46.64 23.99 -5.66
N TRP A 401 46.70 22.73 -6.10
CA TRP A 401 47.75 22.26 -7.00
C TRP A 401 47.72 23.05 -8.32
N PHE A 402 46.56 23.25 -8.95
CA PHE A 402 46.43 24.05 -10.16
C PHE A 402 46.90 25.49 -9.93
N ALA A 403 46.41 26.15 -8.87
CA ALA A 403 46.71 27.55 -8.56
C ALA A 403 48.21 27.86 -8.41
N TRP A 404 48.96 26.93 -7.83
CA TRP A 404 50.39 27.09 -7.58
C TRP A 404 51.29 26.43 -8.63
N THR A 405 50.72 25.79 -9.65
CA THR A 405 51.49 25.19 -10.78
C THR A 405 51.13 25.76 -12.15
N ASN A 406 50.23 26.73 -12.23
CA ASN A 406 49.81 27.38 -13.48
C ASN A 406 50.87 28.32 -14.11
N TYR A 407 51.99 28.58 -13.43
CA TYR A 407 53.12 29.39 -13.92
C TYR A 407 53.62 28.97 -15.31
N PRO A 408 53.85 29.91 -16.26
CA PRO A 408 54.48 29.63 -17.54
C PRO A 408 55.85 28.93 -17.43
N SER A 409 56.60 29.17 -16.35
CA SER A 409 57.90 28.55 -16.05
C SER A 409 57.82 27.08 -15.61
N ILE A 410 56.67 26.63 -15.08
CA ILE A 410 56.44 25.22 -14.71
C ILE A 410 55.92 24.47 -15.94
N HIS A 411 56.37 23.23 -16.12
CA HIS A 411 55.92 22.41 -17.25
C HIS A 411 54.40 22.20 -17.21
N TRP A 412 53.73 22.57 -18.29
CA TRP A 412 52.27 22.65 -18.42
C TRP A 412 51.51 21.39 -18.00
N ILE A 413 52.11 20.20 -18.14
CA ILE A 413 51.50 18.93 -17.74
C ILE A 413 51.16 18.88 -16.25
N VAL A 414 51.95 19.56 -15.40
CA VAL A 414 51.75 19.58 -13.95
C VAL A 414 50.45 20.31 -13.60
N SER A 415 50.18 21.44 -14.28
CA SER A 415 48.92 22.18 -14.13
C SER A 415 47.73 21.37 -14.65
N ILE A 416 47.88 20.65 -15.76
CA ILE A 416 46.81 19.79 -16.31
C ILE A 416 46.52 18.59 -15.39
N MET A 417 47.56 17.95 -14.83
CA MET A 417 47.41 16.83 -13.88
C MET A 417 46.61 17.23 -12.63
N ALA A 418 46.74 18.48 -12.16
CA ALA A 418 45.95 19.02 -11.05
C ALA A 418 44.43 19.03 -11.35
N GLY A 419 44.03 19.01 -12.62
CA GLY A 419 42.64 18.83 -13.03
C GLY A 419 42.06 17.45 -12.68
N ALA A 420 42.88 16.40 -12.54
CA ALA A 420 42.39 15.05 -12.27
C ALA A 420 41.80 14.88 -10.85
N PRO A 421 42.46 15.31 -9.75
CA PRO A 421 41.84 15.33 -8.42
C PRO A 421 40.55 16.18 -8.38
N PHE A 422 40.52 17.33 -9.08
CA PHE A 422 39.31 18.14 -9.20
C PHE A 422 38.18 17.39 -9.90
N GLY A 423 38.43 16.81 -11.09
CA GLY A 423 37.43 16.07 -11.86
C GLY A 423 36.93 14.81 -11.15
N PHE A 424 37.82 14.14 -10.41
CA PHE A 424 37.49 12.98 -9.59
C PHE A 424 36.54 13.36 -8.46
N GLY A 425 36.94 14.32 -7.61
CA GLY A 425 36.12 14.73 -6.48
C GLY A 425 34.82 15.42 -6.88
N LEU A 426 34.82 16.19 -7.99
CA LEU A 426 33.61 16.77 -8.56
C LEU A 426 32.53 15.70 -8.77
N ILE A 427 32.84 14.59 -9.46
CA ILE A 427 31.85 13.55 -9.77
C ILE A 427 31.39 12.81 -8.52
N LEU A 428 32.30 12.45 -7.61
CA LEU A 428 31.93 11.74 -6.39
C LEU A 428 31.01 12.58 -5.50
N VAL A 429 31.34 13.86 -5.28
CA VAL A 429 30.47 14.78 -4.52
C VAL A 429 29.11 14.94 -5.21
N PHE A 430 29.09 15.10 -6.53
CA PHE A 430 27.86 15.31 -7.29
C PHE A 430 26.87 14.13 -7.18
N LEU A 431 27.36 12.91 -7.42
CA LEU A 431 26.57 11.69 -7.36
C LEU A 431 26.09 11.40 -5.93
N SER A 432 26.99 11.44 -4.96
CA SER A 432 26.66 11.19 -3.56
C SER A 432 25.63 12.17 -3.00
N ILE A 433 25.78 13.47 -3.27
CA ILE A 433 24.82 14.47 -2.79
C ILE A 433 23.48 14.35 -3.51
N MET A 434 23.46 14.14 -4.84
CA MET A 434 22.18 13.94 -5.54
C MET A 434 21.42 12.71 -5.02
N ASN A 435 22.11 11.60 -4.76
CA ASN A 435 21.48 10.40 -4.20
C ASN A 435 21.03 10.64 -2.74
N TYR A 436 21.88 11.25 -1.90
CA TYR A 436 21.53 11.60 -0.52
C TYR A 436 20.29 12.50 -0.44
N LEU A 437 20.19 13.52 -1.30
CA LEU A 437 19.04 14.43 -1.35
C LEU A 437 17.75 13.78 -1.88
N VAL A 438 17.84 12.70 -2.66
CA VAL A 438 16.68 11.89 -3.06
C VAL A 438 16.23 11.02 -1.89
N ASP A 439 17.16 10.29 -1.28
CA ASP A 439 16.87 9.30 -0.25
C ASP A 439 16.44 9.97 1.08
N ALA A 440 16.95 11.16 1.40
CA ALA A 440 16.59 11.94 2.61
C ALA A 440 15.26 12.72 2.51
N TYR A 441 14.67 12.81 1.32
CA TYR A 441 13.45 13.58 1.04
C TYR A 441 12.56 12.85 0.02
N THR A 442 12.34 11.54 0.18
CA THR A 442 11.70 10.66 -0.82
C THR A 442 10.39 11.22 -1.40
N ILE A 443 9.50 11.77 -0.56
CA ILE A 443 8.23 12.39 -0.97
C ILE A 443 8.46 13.65 -1.84
N PHE A 444 9.51 14.41 -1.54
CA PHE A 444 9.79 15.72 -2.12
C PHE A 444 11.00 15.73 -3.09
N ALA A 445 11.56 14.56 -3.41
CA ALA A 445 12.85 14.41 -4.07
C ALA A 445 12.97 15.21 -5.37
N ALA A 446 11.94 15.20 -6.22
CA ALA A 446 11.92 15.97 -7.46
C ALA A 446 12.03 17.49 -7.23
N SER A 447 11.45 18.01 -6.14
CA SER A 447 11.52 19.43 -5.79
C SER A 447 12.86 19.81 -5.16
N VAL A 448 13.47 18.92 -4.36
CA VAL A 448 14.82 19.10 -3.82
C VAL A 448 15.88 19.08 -4.94
N LEU A 449 15.79 18.14 -5.88
CA LEU A 449 16.68 18.11 -7.04
C LEU A 449 16.53 19.34 -7.94
N ALA A 450 15.30 19.84 -8.12
CA ALA A 450 15.06 21.09 -8.84
C ALA A 450 15.70 22.30 -8.13
N ALA A 451 15.50 22.43 -6.81
CA ALA A 451 16.09 23.49 -5.98
C ALA A 451 17.62 23.54 -6.13
N ASN A 452 18.26 22.39 -5.95
CA ASN A 452 19.68 22.20 -6.15
C ASN A 452 20.12 22.57 -7.58
N SER A 453 19.43 22.08 -8.62
CA SER A 453 19.80 22.35 -10.01
C SER A 453 19.69 23.83 -10.39
N ILE A 454 18.73 24.56 -9.81
CA ILE A 454 18.58 26.01 -9.99
C ILE A 454 19.78 26.74 -9.38
N LEU A 455 20.07 26.53 -8.08
CA LEU A 455 21.18 27.23 -7.41
C LEU A 455 22.53 26.92 -8.09
N ARG A 456 22.73 25.66 -8.48
CA ARG A 456 23.89 25.20 -9.22
C ARG A 456 24.04 25.89 -10.58
N SER A 457 22.96 26.01 -11.34
CA SER A 457 22.98 26.67 -12.66
C SER A 457 23.16 28.18 -12.53
N LEU A 458 22.66 28.81 -11.46
CA LEU A 458 22.92 30.22 -11.17
C LEU A 458 24.42 30.47 -10.91
N PHE A 459 25.11 29.61 -10.16
CA PHE A 459 26.55 29.73 -9.95
C PHE A 459 27.35 29.44 -11.24
N GLY A 460 26.96 28.42 -12.00
CA GLY A 460 27.53 28.14 -13.33
C GLY A 460 27.37 29.29 -14.34
N ALA A 461 26.29 30.06 -14.23
CA ALA A 461 26.08 31.28 -15.01
C ALA A 461 26.88 32.48 -14.48
N ALA A 462 26.98 32.64 -13.16
CA ALA A 462 27.63 33.81 -12.52
C ALA A 462 29.17 33.75 -12.56
N PHE A 463 29.77 32.58 -12.30
CA PHE A 463 31.21 32.46 -12.10
C PHE A 463 32.07 32.94 -13.31
N PRO A 464 31.75 32.56 -14.57
CA PRO A 464 32.51 33.05 -15.72
C PRO A 464 32.56 34.59 -15.84
N LEU A 465 31.51 35.29 -15.41
CA LEU A 465 31.33 36.73 -15.68
C LEU A 465 32.28 37.65 -14.90
N PHE A 466 32.82 37.19 -13.78
CA PHE A 466 33.82 37.92 -12.99
C PHE A 466 35.23 37.32 -13.11
N THR A 467 35.39 36.22 -13.85
CA THR A 467 36.65 35.46 -13.84
C THR A 467 37.81 36.26 -14.43
N VAL A 468 37.64 36.87 -15.61
CA VAL A 468 38.74 37.59 -16.28
C VAL A 468 39.24 38.74 -15.39
N GLN A 469 38.33 39.54 -14.84
CA GLN A 469 38.67 40.67 -13.95
C GLN A 469 39.27 40.18 -12.62
N MET A 470 38.87 39.01 -12.12
CA MET A 470 39.49 38.40 -10.95
C MET A 470 40.94 38.01 -11.22
N TYR A 471 41.23 37.43 -12.40
CA TYR A 471 42.59 37.06 -12.81
C TYR A 471 43.47 38.29 -13.11
N ASP A 472 42.92 39.34 -13.72
CA ASP A 472 43.65 40.59 -13.98
C ASP A 472 44.04 41.33 -12.69
N ASN A 473 43.13 41.37 -11.69
CA ASN A 473 43.36 42.13 -10.45
C ASN A 473 44.14 41.35 -9.38
N LEU A 474 43.96 40.03 -9.27
CA LEU A 474 44.62 39.21 -8.24
C LEU A 474 45.85 38.45 -8.78
N GLY A 475 46.02 38.39 -10.10
CA GLY A 475 47.04 37.56 -10.75
C GLY A 475 46.72 36.07 -10.73
N LEU A 476 47.45 35.31 -11.57
CA LEU A 476 47.19 33.88 -11.85
C LEU A 476 47.04 33.01 -10.59
N HIS A 477 47.82 33.24 -9.53
CA HIS A 477 47.84 32.35 -8.35
C HIS A 477 46.69 32.62 -7.40
N TRP A 478 46.52 33.87 -6.97
CA TRP A 478 45.47 34.22 -6.00
C TRP A 478 44.08 34.09 -6.60
N ALA A 479 43.89 34.45 -7.88
CA ALA A 479 42.64 34.23 -8.59
C ALA A 479 42.25 32.74 -8.68
N SER A 480 43.20 31.84 -9.00
CA SER A 480 42.97 30.39 -8.97
C SER A 480 42.77 29.83 -7.55
N THR A 481 43.23 30.53 -6.52
CA THR A 481 43.14 30.11 -5.11
C THR A 481 41.78 30.44 -4.48
N VAL A 482 41.06 31.46 -4.96
CA VAL A 482 39.69 31.80 -4.50
C VAL A 482 38.73 30.60 -4.53
N PRO A 483 38.52 29.90 -5.66
CA PRO A 483 37.64 28.71 -5.66
C PRO A 483 38.19 27.55 -4.82
N ALA A 484 39.51 27.45 -4.63
CA ALA A 484 40.12 26.44 -3.75
C ALA A 484 39.70 26.65 -2.28
N PHE A 485 39.69 27.90 -1.80
CA PHE A 485 39.19 28.23 -0.45
C PHE A 485 37.67 28.04 -0.32
N LEU A 486 36.88 28.37 -1.35
CA LEU A 486 35.44 28.13 -1.34
C LEU A 486 35.12 26.62 -1.26
N ALA A 487 35.86 25.79 -2.00
CA ALA A 487 35.75 24.34 -1.90
C ALA A 487 36.21 23.82 -0.53
N LEU A 488 37.33 24.34 0.00
CA LEU A 488 37.87 23.98 1.31
C LEU A 488 36.86 24.25 2.44
N ALA A 489 36.16 25.38 2.40
CA ALA A 489 35.13 25.74 3.38
C ALA A 489 33.94 24.75 3.41
N CYS A 490 33.69 24.03 2.30
CA CYS A 490 32.62 23.05 2.19
C CYS A 490 33.06 21.60 2.56
N VAL A 491 34.37 21.35 2.76
CA VAL A 491 34.91 20.03 3.12
C VAL A 491 34.24 19.40 4.34
N PRO A 492 33.89 20.15 5.41
CA PRO A 492 33.21 19.58 6.56
C PRO A 492 31.80 19.06 6.25
N PHE A 493 31.10 19.57 5.23
CA PHE A 493 29.66 19.30 5.07
C PHE A 493 29.34 17.80 4.87
N PRO A 494 29.97 17.05 3.94
CA PRO A 494 29.65 15.63 3.77
C PRO A 494 29.96 14.79 5.02
N TYR A 495 31.01 15.13 5.76
CA TYR A 495 31.37 14.44 7.00
C TYR A 495 30.39 14.75 8.14
N LEU A 496 30.02 16.02 8.32
CA LEU A 496 29.04 16.43 9.33
C LEU A 496 27.66 15.81 9.06
N PHE A 497 27.22 15.75 7.81
CA PHE A 497 25.97 15.05 7.47
C PHE A 497 26.10 13.52 7.53
N TYR A 498 27.28 12.93 7.33
CA TYR A 498 27.48 11.50 7.54
C TYR A 498 27.36 11.11 9.02
N VAL A 499 27.91 11.91 9.94
CA VAL A 499 27.89 11.63 11.40
C VAL A 499 26.59 12.09 12.06
N TYR A 500 26.09 13.28 11.72
CA TYR A 500 24.94 13.91 12.40
C TYR A 500 23.66 13.97 11.55
N GLY A 501 23.68 13.46 10.31
CA GLY A 501 22.59 13.57 9.34
C GLY A 501 21.24 13.14 9.90
N ALA A 502 21.12 11.92 10.42
CA ALA A 502 19.88 11.40 11.01
C ALA A 502 19.30 12.35 12.10
N ARG A 503 20.16 12.88 12.99
CA ARG A 503 19.74 13.81 14.05
C ARG A 503 19.26 15.15 13.50
N ILE A 504 19.86 15.65 12.43
CA ILE A 504 19.45 16.87 11.75
C ILE A 504 18.13 16.63 10.98
N ARG A 505 17.99 15.50 10.30
CA ARG A 505 16.79 15.12 9.52
C ARG A 505 15.51 15.08 10.37
N ILE A 506 15.58 14.60 11.62
CA ILE A 506 14.44 14.60 12.56
C ILE A 506 13.93 16.03 12.88
N HIS A 507 14.82 17.03 12.89
CA HIS A 507 14.45 18.43 13.15
C HIS A 507 14.03 19.19 11.88
N CYS A 508 14.14 18.55 10.72
CA CYS A 508 13.86 19.10 9.40
C CYS A 508 12.46 18.67 8.94
N LYS A 509 11.48 19.59 8.92
CA LYS A 509 10.05 19.24 8.71
C LYS A 509 9.82 18.31 7.51
N PHE A 510 10.34 18.66 6.33
CA PHE A 510 10.07 17.89 5.11
C PHE A 510 10.90 16.60 5.02
N SER A 511 12.00 16.51 5.77
CA SER A 511 12.79 15.27 5.86
C SER A 511 12.16 14.29 6.86
N ALA A 512 11.72 14.77 8.02
CA ALA A 512 10.98 13.97 9.00
C ALA A 512 9.66 13.40 8.45
N GLU A 513 8.91 14.19 7.67
CA GLU A 513 7.71 13.72 6.95
C GLU A 513 8.04 12.59 5.95
N SER A 514 9.21 12.67 5.29
CA SER A 514 9.68 11.62 4.39
C SER A 514 10.19 10.39 5.14
N ASP A 515 10.85 10.57 6.29
CA ASP A 515 11.37 9.48 7.12
C ASP A 515 10.23 8.68 7.75
N ALA A 516 9.20 9.34 8.31
CA ALA A 516 8.00 8.70 8.83
C ALA A 516 7.26 7.87 7.76
N PHE A 517 7.14 8.39 6.53
CA PHE A 517 6.57 7.64 5.41
C PHE A 517 7.42 6.43 4.99
N MET A 518 8.75 6.55 5.02
CA MET A 518 9.65 5.42 4.78
C MET A 518 9.60 4.39 5.93
N GLN A 519 9.36 4.81 7.16
CA GLN A 519 9.13 3.92 8.31
C GLN A 519 7.80 3.18 8.17
N SER A 520 6.70 3.85 7.79
CA SER A 520 5.42 3.18 7.51
C SER A 520 5.52 2.23 6.31
N LEU A 521 6.32 2.57 5.29
CA LEU A 521 6.61 1.65 4.19
C LEU A 521 7.51 0.48 4.61
N LYS A 522 8.45 0.69 5.54
CA LYS A 522 9.27 -0.38 6.09
C LYS A 522 8.45 -1.32 6.96
N GLN A 523 7.52 -0.79 7.75
CA GLN A 523 6.55 -1.58 8.51
C GLN A 523 5.64 -2.34 7.54
N ALA A 524 5.02 -1.67 6.56
CA ALA A 524 4.19 -2.32 5.56
C ALA A 524 4.96 -3.31 4.67
N GLN A 525 6.23 -3.11 4.34
CA GLN A 525 7.02 -4.10 3.59
C GLN A 525 7.58 -5.22 4.47
N ALA A 526 7.93 -4.97 5.74
CA ALA A 526 8.27 -6.04 6.67
C ALA A 526 7.04 -6.87 7.02
N GLN A 527 5.87 -6.24 7.10
CA GLN A 527 4.57 -6.89 7.23
C GLN A 527 4.21 -7.64 5.95
N ASN A 528 4.23 -7.03 4.76
CA ASN A 528 4.00 -7.75 3.50
C ASN A 528 5.06 -8.81 3.17
N GLN A 529 6.31 -8.70 3.66
CA GLN A 529 7.31 -9.76 3.53
C GLN A 529 7.11 -10.84 4.58
N ARG A 530 6.68 -10.52 5.81
CA ARG A 530 6.18 -11.52 6.75
C ARG A 530 4.96 -12.22 6.14
N GLU A 531 3.93 -11.50 5.70
CA GLU A 531 2.75 -12.03 5.02
C GLU A 531 3.11 -12.81 3.75
N GLN A 532 4.16 -12.49 3.00
CA GLN A 532 4.57 -13.29 1.83
C GLN A 532 5.47 -14.48 2.18
N GLU A 533 6.32 -14.38 3.20
CA GLU A 533 7.06 -15.52 3.76
C GLU A 533 6.09 -16.44 4.52
N LEU A 534 5.02 -15.91 5.11
CA LEU A 534 3.88 -16.60 5.70
C LEU A 534 2.91 -17.12 4.64
N GLU A 535 2.66 -16.46 3.51
CA GLU A 535 1.85 -17.02 2.39
C GLU A 535 2.63 -18.12 1.64
N GLU A 536 3.96 -17.99 1.48
CA GLU A 536 4.81 -19.04 0.91
C GLU A 536 5.11 -20.17 1.91
N GLN A 537 5.06 -19.92 3.24
CA GLN A 537 5.04 -20.97 4.27
C GLN A 537 3.65 -21.60 4.46
N ASP A 538 2.55 -20.85 4.47
CA ASP A 538 1.15 -21.33 4.58
C ASP A 538 0.82 -22.32 3.46
N ASN A 539 1.31 -22.07 2.24
CA ASN A 539 1.20 -23.02 1.13
C ASN A 539 2.04 -24.31 1.33
N SER A 540 2.67 -24.51 2.51
CA SER A 540 3.42 -25.72 2.89
C SER A 540 3.33 -26.16 4.36
N THR A 541 2.80 -25.34 5.29
CA THR A 541 2.65 -25.64 6.72
C THR A 541 1.38 -25.02 7.33
N GLU A 542 0.20 -25.46 6.87
CA GLU A 542 -1.06 -25.24 7.62
C GLU A 542 -1.32 -26.38 8.61
N ASP A 543 -1.21 -26.06 9.91
CA ASP A 543 -1.30 -26.99 11.03
C ASP A 543 -1.87 -26.30 12.30
N GLU A 544 -2.58 -26.91 13.26
CA GLU A 544 -3.17 -28.26 13.38
C GLU A 544 -4.20 -28.32 14.54
N ARG A 545 -5.30 -29.10 14.44
CA ARG A 545 -6.46 -28.92 15.36
C ARG A 545 -7.26 -30.18 15.73
N THR A 546 -7.62 -30.34 17.01
CA THR A 546 -8.47 -31.44 17.53
C THR A 546 -9.85 -30.97 18.03
N VAL A 547 -9.97 -29.87 18.82
CA VAL A 547 -11.27 -29.39 19.34
C VAL A 547 -12.26 -29.02 18.22
N SER A 548 -11.76 -28.44 17.11
CA SER A 548 -12.59 -28.10 15.95
C SER A 548 -13.30 -29.32 15.33
N CYS A 549 -12.76 -30.52 15.49
CA CYS A 549 -13.36 -31.76 14.99
C CYS A 549 -14.65 -32.12 15.74
N MET A 550 -14.68 -31.90 17.07
CA MET A 550 -15.88 -32.05 17.88
C MET A 550 -16.96 -31.03 17.47
N LEU A 551 -16.59 -29.75 17.37
CA LEU A 551 -17.50 -28.68 16.94
C LEU A 551 -18.07 -28.92 15.53
N LYS A 552 -17.23 -29.34 14.58
CA LYS A 552 -17.66 -29.75 13.24
C LYS A 552 -18.68 -30.90 13.29
N LEU A 553 -18.40 -31.97 14.04
CA LEU A 553 -19.32 -33.10 14.15
C LEU A 553 -20.68 -32.69 14.74
N ILE A 554 -20.68 -31.88 15.79
CA ILE A 554 -21.91 -31.38 16.44
C ILE A 554 -22.72 -30.51 15.46
N ASN A 555 -22.06 -29.63 14.71
CA ASN A 555 -22.72 -28.80 13.71
C ASN A 555 -23.32 -29.62 12.54
N GLU A 556 -22.56 -30.56 11.97
CA GLU A 556 -23.01 -31.40 10.85
C GLU A 556 -24.13 -32.37 11.26
N LEU A 557 -24.03 -32.99 12.44
CA LEU A 557 -25.08 -33.87 12.95
C LEU A 557 -26.36 -33.08 13.27
N SER A 558 -26.25 -31.84 13.75
CA SER A 558 -27.39 -30.95 14.00
C SER A 558 -27.99 -30.30 12.75
N ASP A 559 -27.40 -30.51 11.57
CA ASP A 559 -28.02 -30.17 10.29
C ASP A 559 -28.81 -31.33 9.66
N LYS A 560 -28.67 -32.56 10.19
CA LYS A 560 -29.48 -33.70 9.74
C LYS A 560 -30.96 -33.47 10.10
N PRO A 561 -31.93 -33.77 9.21
CA PRO A 561 -33.36 -33.58 9.50
C PRO A 561 -33.79 -34.38 10.75
N GLU A 562 -34.54 -33.77 11.66
CA GLU A 562 -34.98 -34.38 12.93
C GLU A 562 -33.83 -34.94 13.82
N TRP A 563 -32.64 -34.33 13.78
CA TRP A 563 -31.48 -34.78 14.55
C TRP A 563 -31.78 -34.97 16.05
N TRP A 564 -32.57 -34.06 16.63
CA TRP A 564 -32.93 -34.06 18.06
C TRP A 564 -33.77 -35.29 18.48
N ARG A 565 -34.54 -35.87 17.55
CA ARG A 565 -35.23 -37.15 17.75
C ARG A 565 -34.28 -38.32 17.49
N LYS A 566 -33.44 -38.21 16.47
CA LYS A 566 -32.55 -39.29 16.00
C LYS A 566 -31.40 -39.58 16.95
N VAL A 567 -30.87 -38.59 17.65
CA VAL A 567 -29.79 -38.79 18.65
C VAL A 567 -30.24 -39.62 19.87
N LYS A 568 -31.55 -39.65 20.13
CA LYS A 568 -32.20 -40.46 21.18
C LYS A 568 -32.40 -41.93 20.79
N ASP A 569 -32.22 -42.29 19.50
CA ASP A 569 -32.25 -43.67 19.02
C ASP A 569 -30.82 -44.26 19.06
N GLU A 570 -30.61 -45.27 19.91
CA GLU A 570 -29.30 -45.89 20.10
C GLU A 570 -28.73 -46.58 18.85
N ALA A 571 -29.57 -47.02 17.92
CA ALA A 571 -29.11 -47.60 16.66
C ALA A 571 -28.60 -46.51 15.70
N ILE A 572 -29.17 -45.29 15.77
CA ILE A 572 -28.76 -44.16 14.94
C ILE A 572 -27.53 -43.47 15.53
N SER A 573 -27.48 -43.23 16.84
CA SER A 573 -26.30 -42.68 17.52
C SER A 573 -25.07 -43.59 17.32
N SER A 574 -25.22 -44.91 17.49
CA SER A 574 -24.15 -45.88 17.24
C SER A 574 -23.66 -45.85 15.79
N LYS A 575 -24.56 -45.60 14.83
CA LYS A 575 -24.19 -45.44 13.41
C LYS A 575 -23.42 -44.14 13.19
N TRP A 576 -23.84 -43.02 13.78
CA TRP A 576 -23.13 -41.74 13.67
C TRP A 576 -21.75 -41.78 14.34
N LYS A 577 -21.62 -42.43 15.51
CA LYS A 577 -20.32 -42.70 16.13
C LYS A 577 -19.40 -43.46 15.18
N LYS A 578 -19.93 -44.52 14.55
CA LYS A 578 -19.18 -45.31 13.58
C LYS A 578 -18.77 -44.49 12.35
N GLU A 579 -19.69 -43.70 11.79
CA GLU A 579 -19.42 -42.79 10.66
C GLU A 579 -18.34 -41.75 11.01
N ALA A 580 -18.34 -41.22 12.25
CA ALA A 580 -17.32 -40.28 12.72
C ALA A 580 -15.94 -40.93 12.90
N LEU A 581 -15.87 -42.17 13.41
CA LEU A 581 -14.60 -42.91 13.56
C LEU A 581 -14.05 -43.47 12.23
N GLU A 582 -14.87 -43.55 11.18
CA GLU A 582 -14.45 -43.92 9.82
C GLU A 582 -14.18 -42.69 8.93
N MET A 583 -14.31 -41.46 9.45
CA MET A 583 -14.06 -40.21 8.73
C MET A 583 -12.56 -39.92 8.64
N ASP A 584 -12.10 -39.43 7.49
CA ASP A 584 -10.73 -38.96 7.30
C ASP A 584 -10.57 -37.55 7.90
N TRP A 585 -10.35 -37.49 9.21
CA TRP A 585 -10.11 -36.23 9.92
C TRP A 585 -8.82 -35.54 9.46
N THR A 586 -7.84 -36.28 8.96
CA THR A 586 -6.58 -35.68 8.45
C THR A 586 -6.81 -34.87 7.16
N SER A 587 -7.86 -35.19 6.39
CA SER A 587 -8.35 -34.36 5.29
C SER A 587 -9.06 -33.06 5.72
N TYR A 588 -9.45 -32.93 7.00
CA TYR A 588 -10.02 -31.70 7.56
C TYR A 588 -8.95 -30.83 8.25
N ARG A 589 -8.04 -31.42 9.04
CA ARG A 589 -6.82 -30.80 9.57
C ARG A 589 -5.74 -31.88 9.75
N LYS A 590 -4.49 -31.64 9.33
CA LYS A 590 -3.45 -32.67 9.11
C LYS A 590 -3.23 -33.64 10.30
N HIS A 591 -2.89 -33.11 11.47
CA HIS A 591 -2.82 -33.69 12.84
C HIS A 591 -4.13 -33.97 13.59
N ALA A 592 -5.31 -33.89 12.96
CA ALA A 592 -6.57 -34.12 13.67
C ALA A 592 -6.68 -35.56 14.18
N ASP A 593 -6.71 -35.72 15.50
CA ASP A 593 -7.16 -36.95 16.15
C ASP A 593 -8.67 -36.85 16.43
N PHE A 594 -9.36 -37.99 16.46
CA PHE A 594 -10.77 -38.06 16.84
C PHE A 594 -11.08 -39.39 17.53
N THR A 595 -11.04 -39.36 18.85
CA THR A 595 -11.11 -40.58 19.67
C THR A 595 -12.54 -41.14 19.76
N SER A 596 -12.65 -42.38 20.24
CA SER A 596 -13.94 -42.95 20.64
C SER A 596 -14.63 -42.13 21.74
N ALA A 597 -13.88 -41.51 22.65
CA ALA A 597 -14.44 -40.78 23.78
C ALA A 597 -14.94 -39.38 23.34
N MET A 598 -14.23 -38.69 22.45
CA MET A 598 -14.72 -37.48 21.76
C MET A 598 -16.03 -37.76 21.02
N ALA A 599 -16.14 -38.89 20.33
CA ALA A 599 -17.38 -39.29 19.66
C ALA A 599 -18.54 -39.54 20.64
N ASP A 600 -18.29 -40.17 21.79
CA ASP A 600 -19.29 -40.39 22.85
C ASP A 600 -19.71 -39.07 23.51
N ALA A 601 -18.76 -38.17 23.79
CA ALA A 601 -19.00 -36.84 24.34
C ALA A 601 -19.87 -35.98 23.39
N CYS A 602 -19.55 -35.94 22.09
CA CYS A 602 -20.37 -35.25 21.09
C CYS A 602 -21.81 -35.77 21.03
N ILE A 603 -22.02 -37.09 21.17
CA ILE A 603 -23.37 -37.68 21.20
C ILE A 603 -24.10 -37.36 22.50
N SER A 604 -23.40 -37.32 23.63
CA SER A 604 -23.92 -36.89 24.93
C SER A 604 -24.37 -35.42 24.90
N GLU A 605 -23.51 -34.54 24.39
CA GLU A 605 -23.81 -33.11 24.20
C GLU A 605 -25.03 -32.90 23.28
N LEU A 606 -25.08 -33.62 22.13
CA LEU A 606 -26.23 -33.56 21.23
C LEU A 606 -27.53 -34.06 21.87
N ARG A 607 -27.50 -34.96 22.87
CA ARG A 607 -28.71 -35.37 23.61
C ARG A 607 -29.22 -34.25 24.51
N ASN A 608 -28.34 -33.57 25.23
CA ASN A 608 -28.70 -32.41 26.06
C ASN A 608 -29.22 -31.25 25.19
N LYS A 609 -28.52 -30.97 24.08
CA LYS A 609 -28.96 -29.97 23.08
C LYS A 609 -30.29 -30.32 22.41
N ALA A 610 -30.62 -31.61 22.27
CA ALA A 610 -31.92 -32.05 21.76
C ALA A 610 -33.07 -31.75 22.72
N GLU A 611 -32.84 -31.77 24.03
CA GLU A 611 -33.83 -31.36 25.04
C GLU A 611 -34.02 -29.84 25.01
N LEU A 612 -32.93 -29.06 24.99
CA LEU A 612 -32.98 -27.60 24.81
C LEU A 612 -33.75 -27.21 23.53
N TYR A 613 -33.47 -27.88 22.41
CA TYR A 613 -34.13 -27.60 21.14
C TYR A 613 -35.62 -28.00 21.13
N GLU A 614 -36.00 -29.07 21.82
CA GLU A 614 -37.42 -29.47 21.93
C GLU A 614 -38.25 -28.49 22.78
N GLU A 615 -37.67 -27.91 23.83
CA GLU A 615 -38.37 -26.96 24.71
C GLU A 615 -38.35 -25.52 24.18
N THR A 616 -37.25 -25.09 23.56
CA THR A 616 -37.01 -23.66 23.23
C THR A 616 -36.94 -23.39 21.72
N GLY A 617 -36.66 -24.39 20.91
CA GLY A 617 -36.38 -24.25 19.47
C GLY A 617 -35.02 -23.62 19.15
N LEU A 618 -34.15 -23.36 20.13
CA LEU A 618 -32.81 -22.80 19.94
C LEU A 618 -31.73 -23.91 19.97
N MET A 619 -30.72 -23.79 19.12
CA MET A 619 -29.59 -24.72 19.05
C MET A 619 -28.26 -23.95 19.02
N PRO A 620 -27.49 -23.91 20.13
CA PRO A 620 -26.14 -23.38 20.12
C PRO A 620 -25.18 -24.38 19.45
N VAL A 621 -24.28 -23.86 18.60
CA VAL A 621 -23.46 -24.66 17.67
C VAL A 621 -21.97 -24.54 17.96
N TYR A 622 -21.51 -23.32 18.22
CA TYR A 622 -20.11 -23.00 18.48
C TYR A 622 -19.94 -22.46 19.90
N ASP A 623 -20.34 -23.29 20.86
CA ASP A 623 -20.33 -22.99 22.29
C ASP A 623 -18.87 -22.92 22.77
N TYR A 624 -18.29 -21.72 22.78
CA TYR A 624 -16.90 -21.46 23.20
C TYR A 624 -16.86 -20.15 24.01
N THR A 625 -15.82 -19.32 23.85
CA THR A 625 -15.76 -17.96 24.41
C THR A 625 -16.94 -17.07 23.96
N THR A 626 -17.40 -17.24 22.72
CA THR A 626 -18.66 -16.70 22.18
C THR A 626 -19.55 -17.85 21.67
N THR A 627 -20.73 -17.56 21.11
CA THR A 627 -21.60 -18.59 20.51
C THR A 627 -22.27 -18.16 19.22
N VAL A 628 -22.67 -19.16 18.44
CA VAL A 628 -23.58 -19.04 17.30
C VAL A 628 -24.81 -19.90 17.57
N ILE A 629 -25.98 -19.27 17.62
CA ILE A 629 -27.27 -19.95 17.82
C ILE A 629 -27.97 -20.08 16.46
N LYS A 630 -28.36 -21.31 16.09
CA LYS A 630 -29.23 -21.59 14.94
C LYS A 630 -30.62 -22.03 15.37
N SER A 631 -31.64 -21.73 14.57
CA SER A 631 -32.98 -22.31 14.71
C SER A 631 -33.65 -22.52 13.37
N ASP A 632 -34.22 -23.71 13.16
CA ASP A 632 -35.03 -24.06 11.99
C ASP A 632 -36.54 -23.92 12.26
N GLY A 633 -36.96 -23.53 13.48
CA GLY A 633 -38.36 -23.54 13.92
C GLY A 633 -38.87 -22.27 14.62
N LEU A 634 -37.98 -21.35 15.02
CA LEU A 634 -38.31 -20.12 15.76
C LEU A 634 -39.25 -19.17 15.00
N LEU A 635 -39.17 -19.17 13.66
CA LEU A 635 -39.91 -18.28 12.78
C LEU A 635 -40.86 -19.09 11.90
N THR A 636 -42.16 -18.84 12.02
CA THR A 636 -43.20 -19.63 11.34
C THR A 636 -43.25 -19.33 9.83
N PRO A 637 -43.61 -20.32 8.98
CA PRO A 637 -43.78 -20.09 7.54
C PRO A 637 -44.78 -18.97 7.20
N ASP A 638 -45.84 -18.81 8.01
CA ASP A 638 -46.82 -17.72 7.84
C ASP A 638 -46.20 -16.34 8.07
N LEU A 639 -45.26 -16.21 9.02
CA LEU A 639 -44.54 -14.97 9.30
C LEU A 639 -43.51 -14.66 8.20
N ALA A 640 -42.81 -15.68 7.69
CA ALA A 640 -41.92 -15.55 6.54
C ALA A 640 -42.68 -15.10 5.28
N LYS A 641 -43.85 -15.70 5.00
CA LYS A 641 -44.72 -15.32 3.89
C LYS A 641 -45.28 -13.91 4.05
N ALA A 642 -45.66 -13.50 5.26
CA ALA A 642 -46.07 -12.12 5.52
C ALA A 642 -44.94 -11.12 5.23
N LEU A 643 -43.69 -11.46 5.57
CA LEU A 643 -42.53 -10.63 5.23
C LEU A 643 -42.30 -10.55 3.71
N GLN A 644 -42.36 -11.68 2.98
CA GLN A 644 -42.26 -11.71 1.52
C GLN A 644 -43.33 -10.80 0.87
N GLU A 645 -44.60 -10.97 1.25
CA GLU A 645 -45.72 -10.16 0.73
C GLU A 645 -45.58 -8.69 1.10
N GLY A 646 -45.08 -8.39 2.30
CA GLY A 646 -44.86 -7.03 2.79
C GLY A 646 -43.69 -6.28 2.13
N VAL A 647 -42.62 -7.00 1.78
CA VAL A 647 -41.40 -6.44 1.15
C VAL A 647 -41.56 -6.29 -0.36
N ASN A 648 -42.36 -7.12 -1.03
CA ASN A 648 -42.55 -7.10 -2.48
C ASN A 648 -42.77 -5.68 -3.10
N PRO A 649 -43.56 -4.75 -2.50
CA PRO A 649 -43.72 -3.38 -3.02
C PRO A 649 -42.45 -2.51 -3.01
N LEU A 650 -41.44 -2.83 -2.20
CA LEU A 650 -40.13 -2.18 -2.19
C LEU A 650 -39.16 -2.80 -3.22
N GLU A 651 -39.43 -4.04 -3.64
CA GLU A 651 -38.59 -4.82 -4.54
C GLU A 651 -39.03 -4.69 -6.02
N ASP A 652 -40.34 -4.67 -6.26
CA ASP A 652 -40.98 -4.48 -7.56
C ASP A 652 -41.11 -2.99 -7.94
N VAL A 653 -39.98 -2.27 -7.80
CA VAL A 653 -39.83 -0.89 -8.27
C VAL A 653 -39.19 -0.84 -9.67
N PRO A 654 -39.48 0.19 -10.49
CA PRO A 654 -38.81 0.39 -11.77
C PRO A 654 -37.27 0.31 -11.68
N PRO A 655 -36.56 -0.21 -12.70
CA PRO A 655 -35.11 -0.42 -12.63
C PRO A 655 -34.29 0.82 -12.22
N GLU A 656 -34.73 2.02 -12.59
CA GLU A 656 -34.14 3.30 -12.23
C GLU A 656 -34.24 3.66 -10.73
N LEU A 657 -35.17 3.05 -9.99
CA LEU A 657 -35.33 3.23 -8.55
C LEU A 657 -34.63 2.14 -7.72
N LYS A 658 -34.13 1.06 -8.35
CA LYS A 658 -33.42 -0.02 -7.65
C LYS A 658 -32.08 0.46 -7.12
N ASP A 659 -31.85 0.31 -5.82
CA ASP A 659 -30.61 0.72 -5.18
C ASP A 659 -29.62 -0.46 -5.09
N TRP A 660 -28.82 -0.64 -6.13
CA TRP A 660 -27.79 -1.68 -6.15
C TRP A 660 -26.62 -1.30 -5.23
N HIS A 661 -26.23 -2.26 -4.37
CA HIS A 661 -25.13 -2.08 -3.42
C HIS A 661 -23.82 -1.78 -4.16
N PRO A 662 -23.01 -0.78 -3.73
CA PRO A 662 -21.77 -0.44 -4.40
C PRO A 662 -20.81 -1.63 -4.53
N ASN A 663 -20.12 -1.72 -5.68
CA ASN A 663 -19.19 -2.82 -6.03
C ASN A 663 -19.81 -4.23 -6.13
N SER A 664 -21.11 -4.42 -5.87
CA SER A 664 -21.80 -5.72 -6.00
C SER A 664 -22.05 -6.17 -7.44
N LYS A 665 -21.70 -5.35 -8.45
CA LYS A 665 -22.02 -5.57 -9.87
C LYS A 665 -23.53 -5.79 -10.13
N GLU A 666 -24.41 -5.10 -9.39
CA GLU A 666 -25.87 -5.30 -9.47
C GLU A 666 -26.29 -6.74 -9.11
N GLN A 667 -25.62 -7.34 -8.12
CA GLN A 667 -25.97 -8.66 -7.57
C GLN A 667 -26.49 -8.56 -6.13
N VAL A 668 -26.43 -7.38 -5.49
CA VAL A 668 -27.03 -7.15 -4.16
C VAL A 668 -27.89 -5.90 -4.25
N LEU A 669 -29.19 -6.07 -4.03
CA LEU A 669 -30.19 -5.01 -3.98
C LEU A 669 -30.39 -4.57 -2.53
N ASP A 670 -30.03 -3.31 -2.23
CA ASP A 670 -30.28 -2.69 -0.93
C ASP A 670 -31.76 -2.27 -0.86
N ILE A 671 -32.62 -3.05 -0.19
CA ILE A 671 -34.05 -2.75 -0.04
C ILE A 671 -34.25 -1.75 1.10
N VAL A 672 -33.67 -2.04 2.26
CA VAL A 672 -33.54 -1.10 3.39
C VAL A 672 -32.11 -1.24 3.88
N HIS A 673 -31.27 -0.22 3.70
CA HIS A 673 -29.85 -0.31 4.09
C HIS A 673 -29.42 0.89 4.95
N PRO A 674 -28.82 0.67 6.14
CA PRO A 674 -28.52 1.74 7.09
C PRO A 674 -27.51 2.78 6.56
N SER A 675 -26.53 2.36 5.73
CA SER A 675 -25.55 3.26 5.11
C SER A 675 -26.09 4.26 4.08
N LEU A 676 -27.37 4.18 3.65
CA LEU A 676 -27.92 5.11 2.66
C LEU A 676 -28.24 6.50 3.26
N ARG A 677 -28.61 6.53 4.55
CA ARG A 677 -28.95 7.74 5.32
C ARG A 677 -28.43 7.67 6.77
N PRO A 678 -27.11 7.58 6.98
CA PRO A 678 -26.53 7.65 8.32
C PRO A 678 -26.77 9.03 8.96
N LEU A 679 -26.53 9.14 10.26
CA LEU A 679 -26.20 10.42 10.90
C LEU A 679 -24.90 10.94 10.29
N ILE A 680 -24.85 12.22 9.95
CA ILE A 680 -23.67 12.90 9.40
C ILE A 680 -23.28 14.03 10.36
N TYR A 681 -22.17 13.84 11.06
CA TYR A 681 -21.65 14.84 11.98
C TYR A 681 -21.34 16.16 11.26
N GLY A 682 -21.77 17.29 11.82
CA GLY A 682 -21.66 18.61 11.21
C GLY A 682 -22.69 18.92 10.11
N ARG A 683 -23.63 18.02 9.80
CA ARG A 683 -24.71 18.25 8.81
C ARG A 683 -26.10 17.84 9.26
N SER A 684 -26.26 16.61 9.77
CA SER A 684 -27.56 16.09 10.20
C SER A 684 -28.12 16.88 11.38
N ARG A 685 -29.45 17.03 11.42
CA ARG A 685 -30.16 17.69 12.51
C ARG A 685 -30.57 16.70 13.58
N VAL A 686 -30.48 17.14 14.83
CA VAL A 686 -30.87 16.37 16.03
C VAL A 686 -31.82 17.22 16.86
N LEU A 687 -32.86 16.58 17.42
CA LEU A 687 -33.77 17.14 18.41
C LEU A 687 -33.24 16.85 19.81
N ASN A 688 -33.19 17.89 20.65
CA ASN A 688 -32.69 17.82 22.03
C ASN A 688 -33.82 17.99 23.07
N ASP A 689 -35.02 18.36 22.62
CA ASP A 689 -36.17 18.78 23.43
C ASP A 689 -37.34 17.79 23.41
N ARG A 690 -37.35 16.85 22.46
CA ARG A 690 -38.42 15.86 22.24
C ARG A 690 -37.95 14.67 21.43
N VAL A 691 -38.69 13.57 21.51
CA VAL A 691 -38.49 12.35 20.71
C VAL A 691 -39.44 12.31 19.50
N ILE A 692 -39.02 11.56 18.47
CA ILE A 692 -39.78 11.28 17.26
C ILE A 692 -40.39 9.89 17.35
N GLU A 693 -41.71 9.82 17.23
CA GLU A 693 -42.48 8.58 17.20
C GLU A 693 -42.82 8.22 15.74
N VAL A 694 -43.12 6.94 15.46
CA VAL A 694 -43.53 6.49 14.10
C VAL A 694 -44.64 7.37 13.49
N ASP A 695 -45.67 7.70 14.29
CA ASP A 695 -46.83 8.48 13.84
C ASP A 695 -46.51 9.96 13.54
N ASN A 696 -45.50 10.54 14.21
CA ASN A 696 -45.16 11.97 14.12
C ASN A 696 -43.88 12.27 13.32
N ALA A 697 -43.19 11.24 12.82
CA ALA A 697 -41.92 11.34 12.10
C ALA A 697 -41.95 12.34 10.93
N LEU A 698 -42.98 12.27 10.08
CA LEU A 698 -43.10 13.16 8.92
C LEU A 698 -43.35 14.63 9.29
N ALA A 699 -43.95 14.89 10.46
CA ALA A 699 -44.17 16.25 10.97
C ALA A 699 -42.90 16.85 11.61
N SER A 700 -41.90 16.02 11.93
CA SER A 700 -40.62 16.46 12.50
C SER A 700 -39.59 16.90 11.45
N CYS A 701 -39.83 16.59 10.16
CA CYS A 701 -39.09 17.10 9.02
C CYS A 701 -38.90 18.64 9.10
N GLY A 702 -37.66 19.09 9.28
CA GLY A 702 -37.24 20.50 9.23
C GLY A 702 -36.70 21.02 10.55
N THR A 703 -36.93 20.25 11.60
CA THR A 703 -36.68 20.67 12.98
C THR A 703 -35.32 20.17 13.48
N GLY A 704 -34.92 20.58 14.68
CA GLY A 704 -33.62 20.23 15.27
C GLY A 704 -32.44 21.12 14.85
N VAL A 705 -31.32 20.91 15.53
CA VAL A 705 -30.06 21.66 15.38
C VAL A 705 -28.97 20.76 14.80
N VAL A 706 -28.00 21.35 14.10
CA VAL A 706 -26.87 20.58 13.53
C VAL A 706 -25.96 20.10 14.65
N LEU A 707 -25.79 18.77 14.76
CA LEU A 707 -24.88 18.17 15.72
C LEU A 707 -23.43 18.44 15.30
N ARG A 708 -22.57 18.86 16.24
CA ARG A 708 -21.13 19.03 15.98
C ARG A 708 -20.43 17.67 15.95
N ALA A 709 -19.36 17.56 15.17
CA ALA A 709 -18.49 16.39 15.22
C ALA A 709 -17.81 16.25 16.59
N PRO A 710 -17.57 15.02 17.08
CA PRO A 710 -16.81 14.77 18.29
C PRO A 710 -15.37 15.29 18.15
N GLY A 711 -14.75 15.66 19.28
CA GLY A 711 -13.34 16.08 19.32
C GLY A 711 -12.38 14.90 19.12
N SER A 712 -11.16 15.16 18.68
CA SER A 712 -10.17 14.10 18.42
C SER A 712 -9.89 13.23 19.65
N GLU A 713 -9.75 13.86 20.83
CA GLU A 713 -9.57 13.19 22.13
C GLU A 713 -10.76 12.27 22.51
N GLN A 714 -11.95 12.51 21.95
CA GLN A 714 -13.14 11.69 22.19
C GLN A 714 -13.27 10.53 21.19
N THR A 715 -12.39 10.46 20.19
CA THR A 715 -12.42 9.43 19.13
C THR A 715 -11.24 8.45 19.21
N THR A 716 -10.23 8.79 20.02
CA THR A 716 -9.07 7.97 20.34
C THR A 716 -9.29 7.21 21.64
N HIS A 717 -9.08 5.90 21.64
CA HIS A 717 -9.02 5.07 22.84
C HIS A 717 -7.61 4.48 22.96
N ILE A 718 -7.03 4.57 24.16
CA ILE A 718 -5.79 3.86 24.50
C ILE A 718 -6.21 2.45 24.90
N ILE A 719 -5.63 1.43 24.26
CA ILE A 719 -5.94 0.02 24.58
C ILE A 719 -4.65 -0.62 25.07
N GLY A 720 -4.56 -0.83 26.39
CA GLY A 720 -3.38 -1.38 27.08
C GLY A 720 -3.26 -1.06 28.58
N GLU A 721 -4.27 -1.39 29.41
CA GLU A 721 -4.03 -1.55 30.86
C GLU A 721 -3.60 -3.01 31.13
N GLY A 722 -2.28 -3.22 31.07
CA GLY A 722 -1.63 -4.53 31.04
C GLY A 722 -0.59 -4.52 29.93
N GLY A 723 0.70 -4.54 30.28
CA GLY A 723 1.79 -4.37 29.31
C GLY A 723 1.67 -5.36 28.14
N PHE A 724 1.92 -4.98 26.89
CA PHE A 724 3.28 -4.60 26.46
C PHE A 724 3.39 -3.43 25.45
N CYS A 725 2.30 -2.82 24.97
CA CYS A 725 2.33 -1.64 24.08
C CYS A 725 1.17 -0.67 24.35
N GLU A 726 1.45 0.64 24.50
CA GLU A 726 0.45 1.72 24.53
C GLU A 726 0.34 2.38 23.14
N ASP A 727 -0.68 1.99 22.35
CA ASP A 727 -1.03 2.65 21.08
C ASP A 727 -2.33 3.48 21.23
N GLU A 728 -2.31 4.75 20.80
CA GLU A 728 -3.51 5.58 20.65
C GLU A 728 -4.25 5.19 19.36
N VAL A 729 -5.44 4.56 19.47
CA VAL A 729 -6.19 4.09 18.29
C VAL A 729 -7.50 4.86 18.11
N VAL A 730 -7.77 5.31 16.88
CA VAL A 730 -9.05 5.96 16.54
C VAL A 730 -10.11 4.87 16.34
N VAL A 731 -10.98 4.68 17.33
CA VAL A 731 -11.99 3.60 17.33
C VAL A 731 -13.40 4.07 16.95
N LEU A 732 -13.62 5.38 16.78
CA LEU A 732 -14.94 5.99 16.53
C LEU A 732 -14.91 6.85 15.24
N SER A 733 -15.89 6.70 14.34
CA SER A 733 -16.01 7.62 13.20
C SER A 733 -16.43 9.02 13.66
N ASN A 734 -15.64 10.03 13.27
CA ASN A 734 -15.98 11.44 13.47
C ASN A 734 -16.88 12.03 12.36
N LYS A 735 -17.36 11.22 11.41
CA LYS A 735 -18.16 11.67 10.25
C LYS A 735 -19.53 11.02 10.17
N PHE A 736 -19.63 9.73 10.49
CA PHE A 736 -20.84 8.95 10.27
C PHE A 736 -21.20 8.05 11.45
N GLN A 737 -22.50 7.84 11.67
CA GLN A 737 -23.03 6.82 12.55
C GLN A 737 -24.29 6.22 11.90
N TRP A 738 -24.47 4.91 11.95
CA TRP A 738 -25.77 4.30 11.62
C TRP A 738 -26.86 4.72 12.62
N LEU A 739 -28.10 4.78 12.13
CA LEU A 739 -29.27 5.19 12.91
C LEU A 739 -30.14 3.95 13.22
N PRO A 740 -30.15 3.45 14.47
CA PRO A 740 -31.14 2.48 14.91
C PRO A 740 -32.54 3.11 15.01
N CYS A 741 -33.56 2.27 15.14
CA CYS A 741 -34.84 2.64 15.75
C CYS A 741 -34.90 2.19 17.21
N ASP A 742 -35.66 2.93 18.01
CA ASP A 742 -35.96 2.59 19.39
C ASP A 742 -37.12 1.60 19.42
N VAL A 743 -37.05 0.59 20.29
CA VAL A 743 -38.03 -0.48 20.44
C VAL A 743 -38.38 -0.62 21.91
N ASP A 744 -39.64 -0.32 22.24
CA ASP A 744 -40.17 -0.49 23.59
C ASP A 744 -40.41 -1.98 23.88
N LEU A 745 -39.90 -2.45 25.01
CA LEU A 745 -40.13 -3.80 25.50
C LEU A 745 -41.14 -3.78 26.64
N ASN A 746 -42.13 -4.66 26.59
CA ASN A 746 -43.03 -4.89 27.70
C ASN A 746 -42.43 -5.97 28.63
N PRO A 747 -41.94 -5.61 29.84
CA PRO A 747 -41.20 -6.54 30.70
C PRO A 747 -42.08 -7.66 31.28
N GLU A 748 -43.40 -7.50 31.34
CA GLU A 748 -44.32 -8.55 31.81
C GLU A 748 -44.67 -9.56 30.72
N THR A 749 -44.84 -9.11 29.47
CA THR A 749 -45.37 -9.94 28.36
C THR A 749 -44.33 -10.33 27.31
N GLY A 750 -43.10 -9.82 27.39
CA GLY A 750 -42.02 -10.11 26.44
C GLY A 750 -42.22 -9.51 25.04
N LYS A 751 -43.22 -8.64 24.85
CA LYS A 751 -43.56 -8.07 23.54
C LYS A 751 -42.69 -6.86 23.20
N ALA A 752 -42.26 -6.80 21.94
CA ALA A 752 -41.58 -5.66 21.34
C ALA A 752 -42.57 -4.78 20.56
N LYS A 753 -42.39 -3.45 20.63
CA LYS A 753 -43.08 -2.48 19.77
C LYS A 753 -42.08 -1.43 19.28
N ILE A 754 -42.07 -1.12 17.99
CA ILE A 754 -41.19 -0.10 17.42
C ILE A 754 -41.73 1.29 17.79
N ALA A 755 -40.92 2.08 18.50
CA ALA A 755 -41.29 3.40 19.01
C ALA A 755 -40.97 4.52 18.01
N SER A 756 -39.81 4.47 17.35
CA SER A 756 -39.37 5.44 16.34
C SER A 756 -39.29 4.85 14.93
N TYR A 757 -39.27 5.71 13.90
CA TYR A 757 -39.31 5.23 12.50
C TYR A 757 -38.06 4.40 12.13
N ILE A 758 -38.21 3.37 11.30
CA ILE A 758 -37.07 2.60 10.77
C ILE A 758 -36.39 3.43 9.67
N ASN A 759 -35.07 3.61 9.77
CA ASN A 759 -34.33 4.40 8.80
C ASN A 759 -34.46 3.82 7.37
N ASN A 760 -34.81 4.68 6.41
CA ASN A 760 -35.13 4.35 5.02
C ASN A 760 -36.42 3.52 4.78
N LEU A 761 -37.24 3.24 5.80
CA LEU A 761 -38.56 2.62 5.63
C LEU A 761 -39.69 3.61 5.96
N HIS A 762 -40.42 4.05 4.94
CA HIS A 762 -41.44 5.10 5.08
C HIS A 762 -42.56 4.70 6.08
N PRO A 763 -42.81 5.49 7.15
CA PRO A 763 -43.68 5.08 8.26
C PRO A 763 -45.17 4.94 7.88
N GLN A 764 -45.67 5.71 6.90
CA GLN A 764 -47.06 5.60 6.42
C GLN A 764 -47.21 4.67 5.19
N GLU A 765 -46.48 4.90 4.10
CA GLU A 765 -46.54 4.08 2.87
C GLU A 765 -46.19 2.60 3.08
N HIS A 766 -45.37 2.27 4.09
CA HIS A 766 -44.98 0.90 4.44
C HIS A 766 -45.36 0.52 5.88
N ALA A 767 -46.41 1.14 6.43
CA ALA A 767 -46.89 0.89 7.78
C ALA A 767 -47.18 -0.60 8.08
N HIS A 768 -47.54 -1.39 7.05
CA HIS A 768 -47.80 -2.83 7.18
C HIS A 768 -46.56 -3.67 7.51
N LEU A 769 -45.34 -3.18 7.21
CA LEU A 769 -44.10 -3.88 7.53
C LEU A 769 -43.68 -3.75 9.00
N TYR A 770 -44.05 -2.66 9.68
CA TYR A 770 -43.65 -2.43 11.08
C TYR A 770 -44.15 -3.56 12.02
N PRO A 771 -45.44 -3.97 12.04
CA PRO A 771 -45.92 -5.09 12.86
C PRO A 771 -45.42 -6.48 12.44
N ILE A 772 -44.77 -6.58 11.28
CA ILE A 772 -44.10 -7.81 10.85
C ILE A 772 -42.71 -7.84 11.48
N ILE A 773 -41.93 -6.76 11.33
CA ILE A 773 -40.58 -6.62 11.90
C ILE A 773 -40.61 -6.70 13.44
N GLU A 774 -41.62 -6.10 14.09
CA GLU A 774 -41.87 -6.25 15.53
C GLU A 774 -41.91 -7.71 15.98
N LYS A 775 -42.55 -8.61 15.20
CA LYS A 775 -42.62 -10.04 15.52
C LYS A 775 -41.29 -10.76 15.27
N PHE A 776 -40.50 -10.35 14.28
CA PHE A 776 -39.15 -10.87 14.10
C PHE A 776 -38.25 -10.48 15.28
N ILE A 777 -38.35 -9.23 15.75
CA ILE A 777 -37.66 -8.76 16.96
C ILE A 777 -38.14 -9.57 18.19
N GLU A 778 -39.45 -9.68 18.43
CA GLU A 778 -40.03 -10.47 19.54
C GLU A 778 -39.49 -11.92 19.57
N LYS A 779 -39.34 -12.55 18.39
CA LYS A 779 -38.77 -13.90 18.28
C LYS A 779 -37.24 -13.94 18.43
N SER A 780 -36.55 -12.85 18.15
CA SER A 780 -35.09 -12.73 18.32
C SER A 780 -34.67 -12.51 19.77
N LEU A 781 -35.53 -11.90 20.61
CA LEU A 781 -35.21 -11.52 21.99
C LEU A 781 -34.55 -12.64 22.84
N PRO A 782 -35.05 -13.90 22.88
CA PRO A 782 -34.42 -14.91 23.73
C PRO A 782 -33.02 -15.31 23.27
N ALA A 783 -32.79 -15.40 21.95
CA ALA A 783 -31.47 -15.73 21.41
C ALA A 783 -30.47 -14.57 21.60
N TRP A 784 -30.93 -13.33 21.48
CA TRP A 784 -30.10 -12.15 21.78
C TRP A 784 -29.76 -12.03 23.27
N ASP A 785 -30.71 -12.27 24.17
CA ASP A 785 -30.48 -12.24 25.62
C ASP A 785 -29.46 -13.30 26.05
N ILE A 786 -29.51 -14.50 25.45
CA ILE A 786 -28.50 -15.56 25.66
C ILE A 786 -27.12 -15.16 25.13
N ILE A 787 -27.03 -14.55 23.94
CA ILE A 787 -25.74 -14.14 23.36
C ILE A 787 -25.11 -12.98 24.14
N TYR A 788 -25.93 -12.03 24.58
CA TYR A 788 -25.49 -10.89 25.40
C TYR A 788 -24.92 -11.34 26.75
N ASP A 789 -25.45 -12.42 27.31
CA ASP A 789 -25.09 -12.98 28.62
C ASP A 789 -24.12 -14.19 28.50
N TRP A 790 -23.68 -14.54 27.28
CA TRP A 790 -22.95 -15.78 27.01
C TRP A 790 -21.58 -15.83 27.67
N GLU A 791 -20.85 -14.73 27.53
CA GLU A 791 -19.45 -14.61 27.94
C GLU A 791 -19.27 -14.88 29.44
N ASP A 792 -20.17 -14.31 30.26
CA ASP A 792 -20.14 -14.38 31.72
C ASP A 792 -20.74 -15.69 32.28
N ASN A 793 -21.80 -16.22 31.67
CA ASN A 793 -22.61 -17.29 32.27
C ASN A 793 -22.56 -18.65 31.55
N PHE A 794 -22.27 -18.69 30.23
CA PHE A 794 -22.50 -19.89 29.40
C PHE A 794 -21.26 -20.41 28.64
N SER A 795 -20.15 -19.67 28.64
CA SER A 795 -18.86 -20.09 28.05
C SER A 795 -18.37 -21.44 28.59
N VAL A 796 -17.84 -22.30 27.71
CA VAL A 796 -17.41 -23.69 28.02
C VAL A 796 -16.15 -24.09 27.25
N GLN A 797 -15.34 -24.94 27.89
CA GLN A 797 -14.12 -25.54 27.32
C GLN A 797 -14.28 -27.07 27.30
N ARG A 798 -14.11 -27.71 26.13
CA ARG A 798 -14.39 -29.17 25.95
C ARG A 798 -13.21 -30.08 26.29
N LEU A 799 -11.98 -29.59 26.12
CA LEU A 799 -10.76 -30.28 26.54
C LEU A 799 -10.05 -29.35 27.51
N THR A 800 -9.79 -29.84 28.72
CA THR A 800 -9.07 -29.12 29.77
C THR A 800 -7.72 -29.80 29.99
N ALA A 801 -6.63 -29.06 29.90
CA ALA A 801 -5.29 -29.53 30.25
C ALA A 801 -4.62 -28.53 31.19
N THR A 802 -4.05 -29.03 32.28
CA THR A 802 -3.32 -28.23 33.29
C THR A 802 -1.81 -28.37 33.19
N GLU A 803 -1.34 -29.41 32.48
CA GLU A 803 0.06 -29.75 32.29
C GLU A 803 0.20 -30.52 30.96
N ALA A 804 1.32 -30.33 30.28
CA ALA A 804 1.65 -31.05 29.05
C ALA A 804 2.33 -32.39 29.39
N GLU A 805 1.65 -33.51 29.14
CA GLU A 805 2.18 -34.86 29.39
C GLU A 805 2.86 -35.49 28.15
N TYR A 806 3.89 -36.31 28.36
CA TYR A 806 4.67 -36.97 27.31
C TYR A 806 4.89 -38.46 27.62
N ASP A 807 5.16 -39.26 26.59
CA ASP A 807 5.62 -40.64 26.76
C ASP A 807 7.07 -40.70 27.33
N GLU A 808 7.42 -41.79 28.03
CA GLU A 808 8.78 -42.01 28.56
C GLU A 808 9.83 -42.01 27.43
N TYR A 809 10.94 -41.26 27.61
CA TYR A 809 11.98 -41.07 26.59
C TYR A 809 12.51 -42.42 26.05
N PRO A 810 12.39 -42.72 24.74
CA PRO A 810 12.82 -44.02 24.19
C PRO A 810 14.35 -44.15 24.02
N CYS A 811 15.13 -43.10 24.29
CA CYS A 811 16.58 -43.13 24.26
C CYS A 811 17.26 -42.48 25.49
N PRO A 812 17.17 -43.11 26.68
CA PRO A 812 17.79 -42.59 27.91
C PRO A 812 19.31 -42.38 27.78
N ASP A 813 20.00 -43.24 27.02
CA ASP A 813 21.46 -43.16 26.80
C ASP A 813 21.90 -41.95 25.93
N LEU A 814 20.96 -41.21 25.31
CA LEU A 814 21.21 -40.01 24.52
C LEU A 814 20.66 -38.73 25.20
N CYS A 815 19.55 -38.90 25.91
CA CYS A 815 18.82 -37.86 26.64
C CYS A 815 19.17 -37.94 28.14
N ASP A 816 20.38 -37.53 28.52
CA ASP A 816 20.79 -37.60 29.92
C ASP A 816 20.08 -36.50 30.75
N ILE A 817 19.48 -36.89 31.88
CA ILE A 817 18.53 -36.06 32.64
C ILE A 817 19.25 -35.16 33.66
N GLU A 818 20.53 -35.42 33.95
CA GLU A 818 21.30 -34.67 34.96
C GLU A 818 21.59 -33.20 34.58
N ASP A 819 21.51 -32.83 33.30
CA ASP A 819 21.79 -31.47 32.80
C ASP A 819 20.62 -30.47 33.02
N GLY A 820 19.40 -30.94 33.28
CA GLY A 820 18.24 -30.09 33.59
C GLY A 820 17.49 -29.43 32.41
N TYR A 821 17.94 -29.62 31.15
CA TYR A 821 17.38 -28.95 29.96
C TYR A 821 16.61 -29.87 28.98
N GLY A 822 16.24 -31.09 29.40
CA GLY A 822 15.46 -32.03 28.59
C GLY A 822 16.20 -32.59 27.35
N CYS A 823 15.47 -33.32 26.50
CA CYS A 823 16.03 -33.86 25.24
C CYS A 823 15.70 -32.98 24.04
N THR A 824 16.60 -32.91 23.05
CA THR A 824 16.44 -32.01 21.88
C THR A 824 16.73 -32.72 20.54
N PRO A 825 16.16 -32.24 19.40
CA PRO A 825 16.34 -32.87 18.08
C PRO A 825 17.79 -33.06 17.63
N TRP A 826 18.67 -32.16 18.06
CA TRP A 826 20.10 -32.17 17.74
C TRP A 826 20.83 -33.44 18.21
N ARG A 827 20.30 -34.15 19.22
CA ARG A 827 20.89 -35.40 19.72
C ARG A 827 20.63 -36.62 18.83
N ARG A 828 19.97 -36.48 17.67
CA ARG A 828 19.86 -37.57 16.66
C ARG A 828 21.25 -38.08 16.25
N SER A 829 21.42 -39.40 16.29
CA SER A 829 22.60 -40.09 15.76
C SER A 829 22.74 -39.91 14.24
N ILE A 830 23.95 -39.58 13.78
CA ILE A 830 24.28 -39.33 12.37
C ILE A 830 24.13 -40.63 11.52
N GLY A 831 23.45 -40.53 10.38
CA GLY A 831 23.23 -41.65 9.47
C GLY A 831 24.46 -42.05 8.64
N LYS A 832 24.46 -43.28 8.11
CA LYS A 832 25.58 -43.79 7.29
C LYS A 832 25.71 -43.04 5.98
N GLY A 833 26.73 -42.18 5.89
CA GLY A 833 27.02 -41.38 4.69
C GLY A 833 26.59 -39.91 4.82
N GLU A 834 25.95 -39.53 5.92
CA GLU A 834 25.89 -38.12 6.33
C GLU A 834 27.29 -37.68 6.80
N GLU A 835 27.64 -36.40 6.61
CA GLU A 835 28.89 -35.84 7.15
C GLU A 835 28.86 -35.86 8.69
N PRO A 836 30.01 -35.76 9.39
CA PRO A 836 30.01 -35.51 10.83
C PRO A 836 29.20 -34.25 11.19
N ARG A 837 28.74 -34.14 12.45
CA ARG A 837 28.45 -32.83 13.04
C ARG A 837 29.79 -32.12 13.25
N TYR A 838 29.79 -30.79 13.24
CA TYR A 838 31.03 -30.02 13.46
C TYR A 838 31.66 -30.43 14.80
N ASP A 839 32.97 -30.70 14.77
CA ASP A 839 33.71 -31.23 15.92
C ASP A 839 34.58 -30.14 16.54
N VAL A 840 34.56 -30.08 17.88
CA VAL A 840 35.04 -28.92 18.65
C VAL A 840 36.57 -28.86 18.70
N ASP A 841 37.25 -29.99 18.49
CA ASP A 841 38.72 -30.15 18.52
C ASP A 841 39.49 -29.24 17.53
N SER A 842 38.82 -28.59 16.56
CA SER A 842 39.47 -27.69 15.60
C SER A 842 39.67 -26.25 16.10
N TRP A 843 39.03 -25.85 17.20
CA TRP A 843 39.20 -24.50 17.76
C TRP A 843 40.48 -24.34 18.60
N GLU A 844 40.99 -25.41 19.21
CA GLU A 844 42.26 -25.38 19.95
C GLU A 844 43.47 -25.03 19.06
N GLU A 845 43.47 -25.42 17.77
CA GLU A 845 44.53 -25.03 16.82
C GLU A 845 44.46 -23.54 16.39
N MET A 846 43.31 -22.87 16.51
CA MET A 846 43.18 -21.44 16.18
C MET A 846 43.58 -20.50 17.32
N LEU A 847 43.52 -20.95 18.58
CA LEU A 847 43.86 -20.15 19.76
C LEU A 847 45.37 -20.19 20.12
N ALA A 848 46.19 -20.89 19.35
CA ALA A 848 47.63 -21.02 19.57
C ALA A 848 48.45 -19.70 19.40
N ASP A 849 47.84 -18.64 18.86
CA ASP A 849 48.45 -17.30 18.70
C ASP A 849 47.86 -16.25 19.68
N GLY A 850 47.60 -16.67 20.92
CA GLY A 850 47.85 -15.92 22.16
C GLY A 850 47.05 -14.64 22.47
N GLU A 851 46.15 -14.75 23.45
CA GLU A 851 46.26 -14.05 24.75
C GLU A 851 45.45 -14.83 25.79
N GLU A 852 45.99 -15.00 27.01
CA GLU A 852 45.29 -15.67 28.13
C GLU A 852 44.30 -14.68 28.78
N ASP A 853 43.00 -15.00 28.81
CA ASP A 853 42.05 -14.39 29.76
C ASP A 853 40.95 -15.39 30.12
N ASP A 854 40.63 -15.49 31.42
CA ASP A 854 39.67 -16.47 31.98
C ASP A 854 38.22 -16.11 31.62
N CYS A 855 37.62 -16.87 30.69
CA CYS A 855 36.17 -16.90 30.45
C CYS A 855 35.71 -18.36 30.32
N GLU A 856 34.68 -18.77 31.07
CA GLU A 856 33.96 -20.02 30.79
C GLU A 856 33.23 -19.91 29.43
N PRO A 857 33.07 -20.99 28.65
CA PRO A 857 32.38 -20.93 27.35
C PRO A 857 30.94 -20.46 27.55
N ASP A 858 30.60 -19.33 26.93
CA ASP A 858 29.31 -18.68 27.15
C ASP A 858 28.21 -19.44 26.39
N TYR A 859 27.03 -19.56 26.99
CA TYR A 859 25.94 -20.46 26.56
C TYR A 859 25.45 -20.21 25.10
N TYR A 860 25.80 -19.05 24.54
CA TYR A 860 25.54 -18.65 23.16
C TYR A 860 26.35 -19.41 22.10
N GLU A 861 27.49 -20.00 22.44
CA GLU A 861 28.41 -20.60 21.44
C GLU A 861 27.86 -21.92 20.86
N LEU A 862 27.33 -22.81 21.71
CA LEU A 862 26.62 -24.03 21.30
C LEU A 862 25.40 -23.73 20.38
N GLY A 863 24.70 -22.63 20.64
CA GLY A 863 23.59 -22.17 19.80
C GLY A 863 24.06 -21.70 18.42
N ALA A 864 25.22 -21.06 18.32
CA ALA A 864 25.81 -20.61 17.07
C ALA A 864 26.32 -21.79 16.22
N GLU A 865 26.93 -22.80 16.83
CA GLU A 865 27.37 -24.03 16.14
C GLU A 865 26.19 -24.80 15.53
N LYS A 866 25.12 -25.02 16.32
CA LYS A 866 23.87 -25.65 15.84
C LYS A 866 23.25 -24.86 14.68
N ALA A 867 23.27 -23.53 14.75
CA ALA A 867 22.76 -22.67 13.68
C ALA A 867 23.62 -22.75 12.39
N GLU A 868 24.94 -22.80 12.50
CA GLU A 868 25.83 -22.84 11.33
C GLU A 868 25.86 -24.24 10.65
N ASP A 869 25.71 -25.33 11.40
CA ASP A 869 25.56 -26.69 10.84
C ASP A 869 24.23 -26.85 10.08
N TYR A 870 23.11 -26.39 10.64
CA TYR A 870 21.82 -26.41 9.90
C TYR A 870 21.80 -25.46 8.70
N LYS A 871 22.57 -24.38 8.73
CA LYS A 871 22.73 -23.43 7.61
C LYS A 871 23.63 -23.98 6.49
N THR A 872 24.57 -24.86 6.81
CA THR A 872 25.43 -25.55 5.83
C THR A 872 24.81 -26.85 5.32
N ASN A 873 24.07 -27.57 6.17
CA ASN A 873 23.37 -28.82 5.88
C ASN A 873 21.85 -28.70 6.16
N PRO A 874 21.08 -27.94 5.34
CA PRO A 874 19.65 -27.70 5.60
C PRO A 874 18.77 -28.96 5.60
N GLU A 875 19.15 -30.01 4.85
CA GLU A 875 18.43 -31.30 4.89
C GLU A 875 18.58 -32.02 6.24
N ARG A 876 19.65 -31.76 7.01
CA ARG A 876 19.89 -32.39 8.32
C ARG A 876 18.87 -31.94 9.35
N ARG A 877 18.50 -30.66 9.35
CA ARG A 877 17.47 -30.13 10.26
C ARG A 877 16.17 -30.92 10.11
N ASN A 878 15.72 -31.13 8.88
CA ASN A 878 14.51 -31.91 8.60
C ASN A 878 14.61 -33.37 9.08
N LEU A 879 15.82 -33.98 9.06
CA LEU A 879 16.04 -35.34 9.56
C LEU A 879 16.10 -35.41 11.11
N ASP A 880 16.71 -34.41 11.75
CA ASP A 880 16.78 -34.27 13.20
C ASP A 880 15.38 -34.02 13.78
N ASP A 881 14.63 -33.08 13.20
CA ASP A 881 13.27 -32.72 13.60
C ASP A 881 12.29 -33.90 13.35
N ALA A 882 12.37 -34.60 12.20
CA ALA A 882 11.54 -35.78 11.92
C ALA A 882 11.88 -36.99 12.81
N TRP A 883 13.14 -37.17 13.21
CA TRP A 883 13.51 -38.17 14.21
C TRP A 883 12.90 -37.84 15.57
N PHE A 884 13.01 -36.59 16.00
CA PHE A 884 12.48 -36.15 17.29
C PHE A 884 10.96 -36.35 17.36
N ALA A 885 10.22 -35.89 16.34
CA ALA A 885 8.77 -36.08 16.23
C ALA A 885 8.34 -37.56 16.17
N SER A 886 9.15 -38.44 15.59
CA SER A 886 8.86 -39.89 15.53
C SER A 886 9.26 -40.68 16.79
N THR A 887 9.92 -40.04 17.76
CA THR A 887 10.40 -40.67 19.00
C THR A 887 9.84 -40.05 20.27
N HIS A 888 9.44 -38.78 20.26
CA HIS A 888 8.98 -38.05 21.45
C HIS A 888 7.49 -37.71 21.33
N SER A 889 6.62 -38.72 21.39
CA SER A 889 5.17 -38.54 21.26
C SER A 889 4.54 -37.78 22.44
N ALA A 890 3.75 -36.77 22.09
CA ALA A 890 2.85 -36.05 23.00
C ALA A 890 1.66 -36.91 23.44
N LYS A 891 1.31 -36.84 24.72
CA LYS A 891 0.09 -37.44 25.26
C LYS A 891 -1.02 -36.40 25.32
N LEU A 892 -1.93 -36.46 24.35
CA LEU A 892 -3.03 -35.49 24.23
C LEU A 892 -4.15 -35.77 25.26
N PRO A 893 -4.84 -34.73 25.76
CA PRO A 893 -6.04 -34.90 26.58
C PRO A 893 -7.20 -35.43 25.73
N ASP A 894 -8.01 -36.30 26.34
CA ASP A 894 -9.20 -36.89 25.71
C ASP A 894 -10.48 -36.40 26.42
N ALA A 895 -11.61 -36.41 25.72
CA ALA A 895 -12.88 -35.92 26.25
C ALA A 895 -13.49 -36.90 27.26
N ASP A 896 -13.91 -36.44 28.43
CA ASP A 896 -14.74 -37.23 29.35
C ASP A 896 -16.21 -37.22 28.88
N PRO A 897 -16.81 -38.35 28.45
CA PRO A 897 -18.20 -38.40 28.01
C PRO A 897 -19.23 -38.24 29.14
N SER A 898 -18.76 -38.31 30.40
CA SER A 898 -19.58 -38.19 31.62
C SER A 898 -19.49 -36.81 32.28
N ALA A 899 -18.57 -35.95 31.84
CA ALA A 899 -18.47 -34.57 32.31
C ALA A 899 -19.73 -33.78 31.97
N LYS A 900 -20.23 -33.04 32.96
CA LYS A 900 -21.45 -32.22 32.81
C LYS A 900 -21.19 -30.86 32.18
N ASP A 901 -19.92 -30.47 32.09
CA ASP A 901 -19.51 -29.10 31.80
C ASP A 901 -19.35 -28.80 30.29
N HIS A 902 -19.54 -29.79 29.41
CA HIS A 902 -19.56 -29.61 27.94
C HIS A 902 -20.72 -28.74 27.44
N MET A 903 -21.73 -28.47 28.27
CA MET A 903 -22.86 -27.60 27.96
C MET A 903 -23.45 -27.01 29.26
N ARG A 904 -23.23 -25.72 29.51
CA ARG A 904 -23.76 -25.03 30.71
C ARG A 904 -25.23 -24.64 30.59
N ILE A 905 -25.62 -24.05 29.46
CA ILE A 905 -26.97 -23.54 29.21
C ILE A 905 -28.06 -24.61 29.38
N GLN A 906 -29.14 -24.27 30.08
CA GLN A 906 -30.31 -25.10 30.33
C GLN A 906 -31.59 -24.47 29.75
N PRO A 907 -32.68 -25.23 29.53
CA PRO A 907 -33.95 -24.67 29.06
C PRO A 907 -34.54 -23.59 29.99
N SER A 908 -34.22 -23.64 31.28
CA SER A 908 -34.62 -22.63 32.28
C SER A 908 -34.06 -21.24 32.04
N ASP A 909 -32.94 -21.16 31.31
CA ASP A 909 -32.16 -19.93 31.16
C ASP A 909 -32.68 -19.10 29.97
N VAL A 910 -33.45 -19.75 29.07
CA VAL A 910 -34.11 -19.11 27.94
C VAL A 910 -35.33 -18.32 28.43
N LYS A 911 -35.10 -17.04 28.73
CA LYS A 911 -36.13 -16.13 29.25
C LYS A 911 -37.29 -15.97 28.25
N ALA A 912 -38.51 -15.88 28.76
CA ALA A 912 -39.71 -15.52 27.98
C ALA A 912 -40.09 -14.03 28.10
N ASN A 913 -39.58 -13.36 29.13
CA ASN A 913 -39.79 -11.94 29.44
C ASN A 913 -38.65 -11.46 30.38
N GLY A 914 -38.60 -10.15 30.69
CA GLY A 914 -37.54 -9.59 31.54
C GLY A 914 -36.13 -9.54 30.91
N PHE A 915 -36.04 -9.58 29.57
CA PHE A 915 -34.79 -9.54 28.80
C PHE A 915 -33.88 -8.36 29.17
N PHE A 916 -32.56 -8.54 29.00
CA PHE A 916 -31.52 -7.53 29.22
C PHE A 916 -31.67 -6.83 30.58
N ASN A 917 -31.71 -7.63 31.65
CA ASN A 917 -31.94 -7.16 33.02
C ASN A 917 -33.23 -6.34 33.19
N SER A 918 -34.30 -6.75 32.50
CA SER A 918 -35.61 -6.08 32.45
C SER A 918 -35.57 -4.65 31.91
N SER A 919 -34.73 -4.38 30.90
CA SER A 919 -34.76 -3.11 30.18
C SER A 919 -36.13 -2.85 29.55
N SER A 920 -36.62 -1.61 29.68
CA SER A 920 -37.89 -1.17 29.07
C SER A 920 -37.77 -0.80 27.60
N GLN A 921 -36.54 -0.65 27.08
CA GLN A 921 -36.29 -0.21 25.70
C GLN A 921 -34.95 -0.77 25.19
N ILE A 922 -34.90 -1.11 23.91
CA ILE A 922 -33.67 -1.48 23.19
C ILE A 922 -33.58 -0.70 21.88
N GLN A 923 -32.41 -0.74 21.24
CA GLN A 923 -32.18 -0.12 19.94
C GLN A 923 -31.78 -1.18 18.90
N ALA A 924 -32.41 -1.12 17.72
CA ALA A 924 -32.18 -2.09 16.65
C ALA A 924 -31.96 -1.39 15.30
N ILE A 925 -30.98 -1.86 14.53
CA ILE A 925 -30.76 -1.43 13.14
C ILE A 925 -31.34 -2.51 12.22
N VAL A 926 -32.23 -2.12 11.31
CA VAL A 926 -32.87 -3.02 10.35
C VAL A 926 -32.19 -2.90 8.99
N LYS A 927 -31.83 -4.04 8.39
CA LYS A 927 -31.32 -4.15 7.03
C LYS A 927 -32.08 -5.25 6.28
N LEU A 928 -32.64 -4.88 5.11
CA LEU A 928 -33.26 -5.80 4.16
C LEU A 928 -32.46 -5.74 2.87
N ALA A 929 -32.02 -6.90 2.39
CA ALA A 929 -31.26 -7.03 1.15
C ALA A 929 -31.67 -8.28 0.38
N ASP A 930 -31.52 -8.24 -0.94
CA ASP A 930 -31.74 -9.38 -1.82
C ASP A 930 -30.52 -9.60 -2.72
N ILE A 931 -29.98 -10.82 -2.74
CA ILE A 931 -28.84 -11.19 -3.58
C ILE A 931 -29.38 -11.82 -4.87
N HIS A 932 -29.17 -11.16 -6.00
CA HIS A 932 -29.60 -11.59 -7.33
C HIS A 932 -28.44 -12.23 -8.08
N LEU A 933 -28.50 -13.55 -8.26
CA LEU A 933 -27.64 -14.29 -9.17
C LEU A 933 -28.36 -14.46 -10.51
N THR A 934 -27.65 -14.38 -11.63
CA THR A 934 -28.20 -14.62 -12.98
C THR A 934 -27.31 -15.61 -13.75
N PRO A 935 -27.73 -16.24 -14.86
CA PRO A 935 -26.87 -17.13 -15.65
C PRO A 935 -25.55 -16.46 -16.14
N GLU A 936 -25.58 -15.14 -16.29
CA GLU A 936 -24.47 -14.29 -16.71
C GLU A 936 -23.58 -13.84 -15.54
N LYS A 937 -24.21 -13.54 -14.39
CA LYS A 937 -23.55 -13.21 -13.12
C LYS A 937 -23.91 -14.27 -12.07
N PRO A 938 -23.48 -15.53 -12.25
CA PRO A 938 -24.01 -16.57 -11.39
C PRO A 938 -23.26 -16.55 -10.05
N VAL A 939 -22.00 -16.08 -10.00
CA VAL A 939 -21.18 -16.00 -8.78
C VAL A 939 -21.31 -14.69 -8.04
N TYR A 940 -21.64 -14.77 -6.75
CA TYR A 940 -21.33 -13.74 -5.76
C TYR A 940 -20.45 -14.37 -4.68
N ASN A 941 -19.24 -13.86 -4.46
CA ASN A 941 -18.25 -14.46 -3.54
C ASN A 941 -18.39 -13.99 -2.07
N GLY A 942 -19.40 -13.19 -1.74
CA GLY A 942 -19.43 -12.48 -0.46
C GLY A 942 -18.51 -11.25 -0.43
N GLY A 943 -18.17 -10.80 0.78
CA GLY A 943 -17.20 -9.73 1.03
C GLY A 943 -15.87 -10.27 1.56
N SER A 944 -14.90 -9.39 1.83
CA SER A 944 -13.73 -9.74 2.64
C SER A 944 -14.12 -10.03 4.09
N TRP A 945 -13.19 -10.47 4.93
CA TRP A 945 -13.40 -10.47 6.39
C TRP A 945 -13.82 -9.06 6.86
N HIS A 946 -14.89 -8.97 7.65
CA HIS A 946 -15.46 -7.73 8.14
C HIS A 946 -16.47 -7.92 9.28
N THR A 947 -16.31 -7.15 10.36
CA THR A 947 -17.37 -6.86 11.34
C THR A 947 -18.41 -5.91 10.73
N GLU A 948 -19.70 -5.97 11.10
CA GLU A 948 -20.68 -4.92 10.69
C GLU A 948 -20.75 -3.83 11.77
N GLY A 949 -20.60 -2.58 11.35
CA GLY A 949 -20.53 -1.40 12.22
C GLY A 949 -19.11 -0.88 12.48
N LEU A 950 -19.02 0.03 13.44
CA LEU A 950 -17.85 0.56 14.15
C LEU A 950 -18.23 0.76 15.63
N LEU A 951 -17.27 1.00 16.52
CA LEU A 951 -17.54 1.12 17.97
C LEU A 951 -18.60 2.17 18.32
N ASN A 952 -18.71 3.27 17.54
CA ASN A 952 -19.70 4.34 17.77
C ASN A 952 -21.16 3.93 17.49
N GLU A 953 -21.38 2.69 17.07
CA GLU A 953 -22.70 2.12 16.81
C GLU A 953 -23.06 0.99 17.79
N HIS A 954 -22.14 0.63 18.71
CA HIS A 954 -22.34 -0.28 19.85
C HIS A 954 -23.12 -1.57 19.51
N ILE A 955 -22.87 -2.17 18.34
CA ILE A 955 -23.54 -3.40 17.91
C ILE A 955 -22.97 -4.60 18.66
N VAL A 956 -23.81 -5.29 19.44
CA VAL A 956 -23.41 -6.42 20.30
C VAL A 956 -23.86 -7.79 19.76
N SER A 957 -24.90 -7.83 18.92
CA SER A 957 -25.37 -9.08 18.33
C SER A 957 -26.09 -8.86 17.00
N THR A 958 -25.98 -9.82 16.07
CA THR A 958 -26.71 -9.81 14.80
C THR A 958 -27.62 -11.00 14.69
N ALA A 959 -28.87 -10.78 14.29
CA ALA A 959 -29.78 -11.82 13.83
C ALA A 959 -29.89 -11.77 12.30
N LEU A 960 -29.54 -12.85 11.61
CA LEU A 960 -29.84 -13.04 10.19
C LEU A 960 -30.97 -14.05 10.01
N TYR A 961 -31.88 -13.73 9.09
CA TYR A 961 -32.92 -14.64 8.64
C TYR A 961 -33.04 -14.66 7.12
N TYR A 962 -32.95 -15.86 6.55
CA TYR A 962 -33.11 -16.10 5.13
C TYR A 962 -34.58 -16.45 4.84
N TYR A 963 -35.37 -15.42 4.52
CA TYR A 963 -36.83 -15.57 4.38
C TYR A 963 -37.27 -16.07 3.00
N ASP A 964 -36.38 -16.04 2.01
CA ASP A 964 -36.60 -16.65 0.71
C ASP A 964 -35.26 -17.01 0.05
N SER A 965 -35.22 -18.14 -0.65
CA SER A 965 -34.03 -18.65 -1.32
C SER A 965 -34.43 -19.65 -2.39
N GLU A 966 -34.18 -19.32 -3.65
CA GLU A 966 -34.46 -20.22 -4.79
C GLU A 966 -33.21 -20.41 -5.65
N ASN A 967 -32.98 -21.64 -6.09
CA ASN A 967 -32.05 -21.97 -7.18
C ASN A 967 -30.55 -21.68 -6.95
N ILE A 968 -30.13 -21.53 -5.69
CA ILE A 968 -28.73 -21.39 -5.26
C ILE A 968 -28.17 -22.69 -4.64
N THR A 969 -26.85 -22.80 -4.50
CA THR A 969 -26.19 -23.86 -3.72
C THR A 969 -26.32 -23.61 -2.21
N ASP A 970 -26.09 -24.64 -1.40
CA ASP A 970 -26.04 -24.51 0.06
C ASP A 970 -24.86 -23.61 0.47
N CYS A 971 -25.14 -22.47 1.10
CA CYS A 971 -24.13 -21.49 1.52
C CYS A 971 -23.79 -21.61 3.01
N THR A 972 -22.61 -21.14 3.42
CA THR A 972 -22.20 -21.03 4.83
C THR A 972 -21.84 -19.59 5.23
N LEU A 973 -21.84 -19.31 6.54
CA LEU A 973 -21.06 -18.23 7.16
C LEU A 973 -19.86 -18.87 7.83
N ASP A 974 -18.66 -18.31 7.66
CA ASP A 974 -17.46 -18.73 8.37
C ASP A 974 -17.18 -17.80 9.55
N PHE A 975 -16.66 -18.37 10.64
CA PHE A 975 -16.49 -17.68 11.91
C PHE A 975 -15.06 -17.78 12.44
N ARG A 976 -14.56 -16.66 12.96
CA ARG A 976 -13.29 -16.57 13.71
C ARG A 976 -13.50 -15.92 15.09
N THR A 977 -12.72 -16.33 16.07
CA THR A 977 -12.72 -15.78 17.44
C THR A 977 -11.29 -15.50 17.90
N CYS A 978 -11.12 -14.83 19.04
CA CYS A 978 -9.82 -14.70 19.71
C CYS A 978 -9.52 -15.95 20.53
N ALA A 979 -8.30 -16.45 20.41
CA ALA A 979 -7.68 -17.42 21.29
C ALA A 979 -7.10 -16.70 22.54
N ASP A 980 -6.92 -17.43 23.65
CA ASP A 980 -6.41 -16.94 24.95
C ASP A 980 -7.36 -16.04 25.75
N LYS A 981 -8.54 -16.55 26.13
CA LYS A 981 -9.31 -15.95 27.24
C LYS A 981 -9.04 -16.64 28.58
N GLU A 982 -8.52 -17.85 28.53
CA GLU A 982 -8.27 -18.73 29.67
C GLU A 982 -6.85 -18.59 30.25
N ASP A 983 -6.11 -17.54 29.88
CA ASP A 983 -4.70 -17.29 30.25
C ASP A 983 -3.81 -18.55 30.06
N LEU A 984 -4.01 -19.29 28.96
CA LEU A 984 -3.30 -20.54 28.64
C LEU A 984 -1.78 -20.32 28.53
N ALA A 985 -1.36 -19.12 28.09
CA ALA A 985 0.05 -18.71 28.06
C ALA A 985 0.68 -18.53 29.46
N ALA A 986 -0.12 -18.42 30.53
CA ALA A 986 0.33 -18.16 31.90
C ALA A 986 0.00 -19.28 32.90
N GLU A 987 -1.05 -20.08 32.67
CA GLU A 987 -1.52 -21.11 33.62
C GLU A 987 -1.10 -22.56 33.29
N ILE A 988 -0.61 -22.87 32.08
CA ILE A 988 -0.21 -24.23 31.70
C ILE A 988 1.28 -24.50 31.98
N SER A 989 1.57 -25.63 32.63
CA SER A 989 2.94 -26.15 32.83
C SER A 989 3.41 -27.02 31.65
N TYR A 990 4.62 -26.79 31.13
CA TYR A 990 5.25 -27.57 30.05
C TYR A 990 6.79 -27.59 30.18
N GLU A 991 7.45 -28.54 29.52
CA GLU A 991 8.91 -28.64 29.45
C GLU A 991 9.45 -27.65 28.40
N GLN A 992 10.66 -27.10 28.62
CA GLN A 992 11.31 -26.21 27.65
C GLN A 992 11.49 -26.94 26.30
N TYR A 993 11.22 -26.24 25.19
CA TYR A 993 11.18 -26.78 23.83
C TYR A 993 10.10 -27.85 23.56
N ARG A 994 9.08 -27.98 24.43
CA ARG A 994 8.00 -28.99 24.34
C ARG A 994 6.60 -28.38 24.38
N HIS A 995 6.38 -27.29 23.65
CA HIS A 995 5.04 -26.73 23.45
C HIS A 995 4.12 -27.61 22.57
N ASP A 996 4.66 -28.66 21.94
CA ASP A 996 3.98 -29.51 20.95
C ASP A 996 2.62 -30.14 21.39
N PRO A 997 2.37 -30.53 22.66
CA PRO A 997 1.05 -31.02 23.06
C PRO A 997 0.04 -29.89 23.23
N ILE A 998 0.50 -28.70 23.64
CA ILE A 998 -0.35 -27.52 23.85
C ILE A 998 -0.84 -27.02 22.48
N GLU A 999 0.08 -26.87 21.53
CA GLU A 999 -0.22 -26.46 20.15
C GLU A 999 -1.25 -27.41 19.50
N ARG A 1000 -1.05 -28.73 19.62
CA ARG A 1000 -1.97 -29.76 19.08
C ARG A 1000 -3.31 -29.87 19.81
N THR A 1001 -3.37 -29.49 21.08
CA THR A 1001 -4.59 -29.54 21.91
C THR A 1001 -5.47 -28.33 21.68
N PHE A 1002 -4.89 -27.14 21.85
CA PHE A 1002 -5.61 -25.86 21.86
C PHE A 1002 -5.61 -25.15 20.51
N ASP A 1003 -4.89 -25.69 19.52
CA ASP A 1003 -4.84 -25.13 18.17
C ASP A 1003 -4.33 -23.67 18.19
N ILE A 1004 -3.08 -23.57 18.59
CA ILE A 1004 -2.31 -22.34 18.71
C ILE A 1004 -0.90 -22.65 18.25
N THR A 1005 -0.26 -21.73 17.53
CA THR A 1005 1.10 -21.93 17.00
C THR A 1005 2.01 -20.91 17.67
N LEU A 1006 3.19 -21.32 18.15
CA LEU A 1006 4.18 -20.39 18.67
C LEU A 1006 4.60 -19.38 17.57
N GLY A 1007 4.39 -18.09 17.82
CA GLY A 1007 4.57 -17.01 16.83
C GLY A 1007 3.42 -16.85 15.84
N GLY A 1008 2.34 -17.62 15.98
CA GLY A 1008 1.13 -17.56 15.14
C GLY A 1008 0.07 -16.57 15.65
N SER A 1009 -0.90 -16.27 14.80
CA SER A 1009 -2.00 -15.32 15.08
C SER A 1009 -2.89 -15.78 16.25
N ILE A 1010 -3.36 -14.83 17.06
CA ILE A 1010 -4.41 -15.07 18.07
C ILE A 1010 -5.82 -15.29 17.48
N PHE A 1011 -6.02 -15.17 16.16
CA PHE A 1011 -7.31 -15.50 15.55
C PHE A 1011 -7.47 -17.02 15.29
N GLN A 1012 -8.58 -17.59 15.77
CA GLN A 1012 -8.97 -18.97 15.56
C GLN A 1012 -10.21 -19.09 14.69
N ASP A 1013 -10.11 -19.79 13.56
CA ASP A 1013 -11.26 -20.23 12.76
C ASP A 1013 -11.98 -21.39 13.44
N ILE A 1014 -13.20 -21.14 13.92
CA ILE A 1014 -14.03 -22.10 14.68
C ILE A 1014 -14.96 -22.94 13.80
N GLY A 1015 -15.14 -22.55 12.53
CA GLY A 1015 -15.88 -23.29 11.52
C GLY A 1015 -16.99 -22.50 10.84
N SER A 1016 -17.86 -23.21 10.10
CA SER A 1016 -18.88 -22.60 9.26
C SER A 1016 -20.31 -23.13 9.49
N VAL A 1017 -21.31 -22.25 9.50
CA VAL A 1017 -22.72 -22.63 9.71
C VAL A 1017 -23.50 -22.57 8.40
N LEU A 1018 -24.24 -23.64 8.08
CA LEU A 1018 -25.14 -23.73 6.91
C LEU A 1018 -26.34 -22.76 7.04
N THR A 1019 -26.66 -22.08 5.94
CA THR A 1019 -27.51 -20.87 5.93
C THR A 1019 -28.74 -20.96 5.01
N LYS A 1020 -29.40 -22.12 5.04
CA LYS A 1020 -30.62 -22.44 4.26
C LYS A 1020 -31.82 -21.52 4.59
N ALA A 1021 -32.77 -21.40 3.66
CA ALA A 1021 -34.03 -20.69 3.90
C ALA A 1021 -34.81 -21.25 5.09
N GLY A 1022 -35.49 -20.35 5.82
CA GLY A 1022 -36.24 -20.69 7.03
C GLY A 1022 -35.39 -20.83 8.30
N ARG A 1023 -34.06 -20.81 8.20
CA ARG A 1023 -33.16 -20.80 9.36
C ARG A 1023 -32.90 -19.37 9.85
N ALA A 1024 -33.05 -19.17 11.16
CA ALA A 1024 -32.53 -18.02 11.87
C ALA A 1024 -31.13 -18.32 12.41
N LEU A 1025 -30.23 -17.34 12.34
CA LEU A 1025 -28.87 -17.40 12.86
C LEU A 1025 -28.60 -16.15 13.71
N PHE A 1026 -27.98 -16.33 14.87
CA PHE A 1026 -27.66 -15.25 15.80
C PHE A 1026 -26.17 -15.33 16.18
N PHE A 1027 -25.40 -14.27 15.91
CA PHE A 1027 -23.92 -14.28 15.94
C PHE A 1027 -23.27 -12.88 15.78
N PRO A 1028 -21.94 -12.75 16.03
CA PRO A 1028 -21.11 -11.61 15.60
C PRO A 1028 -20.51 -11.78 14.17
N ASN A 1029 -20.59 -10.72 13.35
CA ASN A 1029 -20.63 -10.72 11.85
C ASN A 1029 -19.39 -11.14 11.01
N VAL A 1030 -19.54 -12.04 9.98
CA VAL A 1030 -18.81 -12.16 8.65
C VAL A 1030 -19.53 -13.09 7.59
N LEU A 1031 -19.16 -13.21 6.25
CA LEU A 1031 -19.92 -14.00 5.19
C LEU A 1031 -19.38 -14.30 3.72
N LEU A 1032 -19.86 -15.40 3.04
CA LEU A 1032 -19.61 -15.97 1.64
C LEU A 1032 -20.91 -16.38 0.79
N ALA A 1033 -20.98 -17.37 -0.17
CA ALA A 1033 -20.66 -17.36 -1.65
C ALA A 1033 -21.50 -18.36 -2.59
N ASP A 1034 -21.19 -18.52 -3.92
CA ASP A 1034 -21.42 -19.70 -4.89
C ASP A 1034 -22.65 -19.78 -5.94
N PRO A 1035 -22.65 -20.47 -7.16
CA PRO A 1035 -22.97 -19.70 -8.40
C PRO A 1035 -23.38 -20.36 -9.79
N THR A 1036 -24.57 -20.90 -10.09
CA THR A 1036 -24.81 -21.52 -11.45
C THR A 1036 -26.15 -21.34 -12.19
N LYS A 1037 -27.15 -20.67 -11.62
CA LYS A 1037 -28.46 -20.44 -12.26
C LYS A 1037 -29.01 -19.05 -11.86
N PRO A 1038 -30.11 -18.53 -12.43
CA PRO A 1038 -30.76 -17.37 -11.84
C PRO A 1038 -31.39 -17.81 -10.52
N GLY A 1039 -30.85 -17.32 -9.43
CA GLY A 1039 -31.28 -17.66 -8.08
C GLY A 1039 -31.21 -16.42 -7.21
N HIS A 1040 -32.15 -16.28 -6.31
CA HIS A 1040 -32.25 -15.13 -5.42
C HIS A 1040 -32.16 -15.56 -3.97
N ARG A 1041 -31.76 -14.63 -3.11
CA ARG A 1041 -31.59 -14.89 -1.69
C ARG A 1041 -31.90 -13.65 -0.87
N LYS A 1042 -33.02 -13.71 -0.16
CA LYS A 1042 -33.58 -12.56 0.55
C LYS A 1042 -33.27 -12.64 2.03
N ILE A 1043 -32.70 -11.56 2.57
CA ILE A 1043 -32.08 -11.51 3.89
C ILE A 1043 -32.73 -10.39 4.70
N LEU A 1044 -33.25 -10.75 5.87
CA LEU A 1044 -33.51 -9.80 6.95
C LEU A 1044 -32.34 -9.88 7.93
N ALA A 1045 -31.66 -8.76 8.15
CA ALA A 1045 -30.62 -8.59 9.14
C ALA A 1045 -31.09 -7.58 10.19
N LEU A 1046 -30.99 -7.95 11.47
CA LEU A 1046 -31.26 -7.10 12.62
C LEU A 1046 -29.99 -7.02 13.46
N PHE A 1047 -29.48 -5.80 13.69
CA PHE A 1047 -28.33 -5.56 14.55
C PHE A 1047 -28.83 -4.99 15.88
N LEU A 1048 -28.59 -5.69 16.98
CA LEU A 1048 -28.86 -5.21 18.33
C LEU A 1048 -27.75 -4.26 18.76
N VAL A 1049 -28.14 -3.03 19.11
CA VAL A 1049 -27.27 -2.08 19.82
C VAL A 1049 -27.32 -2.41 21.31
N ASP A 1050 -26.20 -2.29 22.01
CA ASP A 1050 -26.06 -2.58 23.45
C ASP A 1050 -27.22 -1.95 24.28
N PRO A 1051 -28.09 -2.77 24.91
CA PRO A 1051 -29.16 -2.28 25.76
C PRO A 1051 -28.69 -1.41 26.95
N ALA A 1052 -27.41 -1.49 27.34
CA ALA A 1052 -26.83 -0.63 28.37
C ALA A 1052 -26.41 0.76 27.85
N ILE A 1053 -26.24 0.94 26.53
CA ILE A 1053 -25.69 2.16 25.92
C ILE A 1053 -26.61 2.66 24.79
N LEU A 1054 -27.48 3.61 25.11
CA LEU A 1054 -28.32 4.28 24.12
C LEU A 1054 -27.50 5.25 23.26
N ILE A 1055 -27.53 5.05 21.94
CA ILE A 1055 -26.91 5.93 20.94
C ILE A 1055 -27.96 6.83 20.27
N ILE A 1056 -27.50 7.81 19.48
CA ILE A 1056 -28.39 8.69 18.71
C ILE A 1056 -29.17 7.87 17.68
N SER A 1057 -30.49 7.88 17.77
CA SER A 1057 -31.39 7.06 16.94
C SER A 1057 -32.32 7.91 16.07
N SER A 1058 -33.19 7.23 15.32
CA SER A 1058 -34.28 7.87 14.59
C SER A 1058 -35.33 8.57 15.48
N SER A 1059 -35.31 8.36 16.81
CA SER A 1059 -36.11 9.19 17.73
C SER A 1059 -35.52 10.58 17.94
N ASN A 1060 -34.22 10.78 17.68
CA ASN A 1060 -33.55 12.07 17.81
C ASN A 1060 -33.35 12.77 16.46
N VAL A 1061 -33.20 12.01 15.36
CA VAL A 1061 -32.91 12.54 14.02
C VAL A 1061 -34.18 12.58 13.15
N PRO A 1062 -34.65 13.77 12.70
CA PRO A 1062 -35.75 13.85 11.74
C PRO A 1062 -35.45 13.17 10.40
N PRO A 1063 -36.46 12.64 9.70
CA PRO A 1063 -36.26 11.98 8.40
C PRO A 1063 -35.49 12.84 7.39
N GLN A 1064 -34.40 12.29 6.87
CA GLN A 1064 -33.44 13.01 6.02
C GLN A 1064 -33.76 12.91 4.52
N GLN A 1065 -34.75 12.09 4.14
CA GLN A 1065 -35.13 11.76 2.77
C GLN A 1065 -35.91 12.90 2.09
N LYS A 1066 -35.29 13.65 1.16
CA LYS A 1066 -35.90 14.84 0.50
C LYS A 1066 -37.36 14.64 0.01
N HIS A 1067 -37.71 13.47 -0.50
CA HIS A 1067 -39.06 13.17 -1.03
C HIS A 1067 -40.15 12.96 0.04
N TRP A 1068 -39.80 12.68 1.30
CA TRP A 1068 -40.82 12.55 2.38
C TRP A 1068 -41.37 13.92 2.82
N TRP A 1069 -40.68 15.00 2.47
CA TRP A 1069 -40.95 16.36 2.92
C TRP A 1069 -42.02 17.04 2.07
N THR A 1070 -41.96 16.79 0.76
CA THR A 1070 -42.93 17.26 -0.24
C THR A 1070 -44.32 16.65 -0.03
N THR A 1071 -44.41 15.46 0.56
CA THR A 1071 -45.66 14.71 0.72
C THR A 1071 -46.49 15.14 1.93
N TYR A 1072 -45.87 15.65 3.01
CA TYR A 1072 -46.55 15.79 4.30
C TYR A 1072 -46.60 17.21 4.92
N SER A 1073 -45.83 18.20 4.44
CA SER A 1073 -45.88 19.52 5.07
C SER A 1073 -45.65 20.70 4.13
N GLY A 1074 -46.63 21.59 4.08
CA GLY A 1074 -46.36 22.99 3.83
C GLY A 1074 -45.52 23.55 4.97
N LEU A 1075 -44.24 23.76 4.72
CA LEU A 1075 -43.30 24.52 5.57
C LEU A 1075 -44.05 25.71 6.21
N ASP A 1076 -44.19 25.70 7.53
CA ASP A 1076 -44.80 26.84 8.22
C ASP A 1076 -43.84 28.03 8.15
N SER A 1077 -44.26 29.04 7.38
CA SER A 1077 -43.52 30.27 7.16
C SER A 1077 -43.48 31.20 8.39
N GLY A 1078 -44.12 30.81 9.50
CA GLY A 1078 -44.48 31.71 10.59
C GLY A 1078 -45.65 32.64 10.22
N CYS A 1079 -46.22 32.46 9.02
CA CYS A 1079 -47.38 33.17 8.49
C CYS A 1079 -48.40 32.21 7.83
N GLY A 1080 -48.24 30.90 8.01
CA GLY A 1080 -49.13 29.87 7.47
C GLY A 1080 -48.45 28.87 6.52
N ILE A 1081 -49.24 27.85 6.17
CA ILE A 1081 -48.87 26.69 5.35
C ILE A 1081 -48.57 27.12 3.90
N MET A 1082 -47.35 26.88 3.41
CA MET A 1082 -47.00 27.18 2.02
C MET A 1082 -47.61 26.17 1.01
N PRO A 1083 -48.00 26.62 -0.21
CA PRO A 1083 -48.44 25.73 -1.29
C PRO A 1083 -47.37 24.72 -1.71
N PRO A 1084 -47.73 23.49 -2.15
CA PRO A 1084 -46.76 22.43 -2.49
C PRO A 1084 -45.69 22.85 -3.52
N GLU A 1085 -46.06 23.58 -4.57
CA GLU A 1085 -45.14 24.09 -5.60
C GLU A 1085 -44.09 25.09 -5.06
N LEU A 1086 -44.40 25.76 -3.94
CA LEU A 1086 -43.48 26.66 -3.24
C LEU A 1086 -42.62 25.89 -2.24
N VAL A 1087 -43.16 24.85 -1.60
CA VAL A 1087 -42.39 23.92 -0.75
C VAL A 1087 -41.30 23.25 -1.56
N GLU A 1088 -41.63 22.68 -2.73
CA GLU A 1088 -40.68 22.02 -3.64
C GLU A 1088 -39.53 22.96 -4.02
N LYS A 1089 -39.84 24.18 -4.47
CA LYS A 1089 -38.83 25.20 -4.78
C LYS A 1089 -37.97 25.62 -3.60
N VAL A 1090 -38.54 25.71 -2.40
CA VAL A 1090 -37.75 26.05 -1.20
C VAL A 1090 -36.86 24.85 -0.82
N VAL A 1091 -37.35 23.62 -0.95
CA VAL A 1091 -36.61 22.37 -0.69
C VAL A 1091 -35.46 22.16 -1.69
N ASP A 1092 -35.52 22.73 -2.89
CA ASP A 1092 -34.40 22.78 -3.84
C ASP A 1092 -33.28 23.76 -3.47
N TYR A 1093 -33.52 24.73 -2.57
CA TYR A 1093 -32.52 25.70 -2.10
C TYR A 1093 -32.01 25.43 -0.68
N MET A 1094 -32.38 24.30 -0.07
CA MET A 1094 -31.97 23.95 1.29
C MET A 1094 -30.89 22.86 1.24
N ASP A 1095 -29.78 23.06 1.96
CA ASP A 1095 -28.59 22.19 1.89
C ASP A 1095 -28.67 20.92 2.77
N TRP A 1096 -29.70 20.78 3.61
CA TRP A 1096 -29.82 19.64 4.54
C TRP A 1096 -30.68 18.45 4.04
N PRO A 1097 -31.79 18.59 3.26
CA PRO A 1097 -32.64 17.47 2.90
C PRO A 1097 -31.95 16.69 1.79
N ILE A 1098 -31.54 15.47 2.09
CA ILE A 1098 -30.59 14.75 1.26
C ILE A 1098 -31.37 14.02 0.16
N ASP A 1099 -30.97 14.19 -1.10
CA ASP A 1099 -31.56 13.49 -2.27
C ASP A 1099 -30.90 12.13 -2.53
N LEU A 1100 -31.51 11.30 -3.38
CA LEU A 1100 -31.09 9.89 -3.56
C LEU A 1100 -29.68 9.76 -4.17
N GLU A 1101 -29.31 10.67 -5.06
CA GLU A 1101 -27.98 10.64 -5.69
C GLU A 1101 -26.90 11.11 -4.70
N GLU A 1102 -27.21 12.12 -3.89
CA GLU A 1102 -26.36 12.49 -2.77
C GLU A 1102 -26.28 11.38 -1.69
N ALA A 1103 -27.34 10.59 -1.51
CA ALA A 1103 -27.33 9.37 -0.67
C ALA A 1103 -26.24 8.39 -1.09
N LYS A 1104 -26.30 7.99 -2.36
CA LYS A 1104 -25.40 7.01 -2.96
C LYS A 1104 -23.96 7.52 -2.88
N LYS A 1105 -23.74 8.82 -3.11
CA LYS A 1105 -22.43 9.47 -2.97
C LYS A 1105 -21.91 9.48 -1.52
N LEU A 1106 -22.76 9.77 -0.53
CA LEU A 1106 -22.38 9.77 0.89
C LEU A 1106 -22.09 8.34 1.40
N ARG A 1107 -22.88 7.35 0.96
CA ARG A 1107 -22.64 5.93 1.21
C ARG A 1107 -21.24 5.50 0.74
N LEU A 1108 -20.79 5.94 -0.44
CA LEU A 1108 -19.45 5.66 -0.94
C LEU A 1108 -18.34 6.24 -0.05
N TYR A 1109 -18.52 7.42 0.54
CA TYR A 1109 -17.55 7.98 1.50
C TYR A 1109 -17.52 7.20 2.81
N LEU A 1110 -18.70 6.84 3.36
CA LEU A 1110 -18.82 6.01 4.57
C LEU A 1110 -18.16 4.64 4.37
N MET A 1111 -18.43 3.98 3.25
CA MET A 1111 -17.83 2.67 2.94
C MET A 1111 -16.31 2.76 2.85
N LYS A 1112 -15.77 3.76 2.15
CA LYS A 1112 -14.32 3.97 2.04
C LYS A 1112 -13.66 4.22 3.40
N GLU A 1113 -14.32 4.97 4.28
CA GLU A 1113 -13.84 5.21 5.65
C GLU A 1113 -13.80 3.90 6.46
N ARG A 1114 -14.90 3.12 6.44
CA ARG A 1114 -14.97 1.83 7.14
C ARG A 1114 -13.96 0.81 6.63
N THR A 1115 -13.67 0.75 5.32
CA THR A 1115 -12.61 -0.13 4.78
C THR A 1115 -11.24 0.22 5.35
N SER A 1116 -10.97 1.51 5.65
CA SER A 1116 -9.71 1.93 6.26
C SER A 1116 -9.60 1.47 7.72
N PHE A 1117 -10.65 1.70 8.52
CA PHE A 1117 -10.68 1.28 9.94
C PHE A 1117 -10.53 -0.23 10.09
N LYS A 1118 -11.27 -1.03 9.31
CA LYS A 1118 -11.22 -2.50 9.40
C LYS A 1118 -9.84 -3.06 9.04
N ALA A 1119 -9.16 -2.51 8.03
CA ALA A 1119 -7.81 -2.93 7.68
C ALA A 1119 -6.77 -2.59 8.76
N GLU A 1120 -7.00 -1.51 9.53
CA GLU A 1120 -6.14 -1.11 10.66
C GLU A 1120 -6.40 -1.98 11.90
N GLU A 1121 -7.65 -2.34 12.18
CA GLU A 1121 -8.02 -3.31 13.22
C GLU A 1121 -7.50 -4.72 12.90
N GLU A 1122 -7.72 -5.22 11.68
CA GLU A 1122 -7.28 -6.55 11.22
C GLU A 1122 -5.76 -6.69 11.32
N SER A 1123 -5.01 -5.74 10.74
CA SER A 1123 -3.54 -5.64 10.87
C SER A 1123 -3.06 -5.54 12.31
N ARG A 1124 -3.87 -5.05 13.27
CA ARG A 1124 -3.49 -4.97 14.69
C ARG A 1124 -3.66 -6.32 15.39
N PHE A 1125 -4.78 -7.02 15.17
CA PHE A 1125 -4.98 -8.34 15.76
C PHE A 1125 -4.03 -9.39 15.16
N GLU A 1126 -3.73 -9.30 13.85
CA GLU A 1126 -2.70 -10.13 13.19
C GLU A 1126 -1.27 -9.88 13.72
N ARG A 1127 -1.02 -8.74 14.37
CA ARG A 1127 0.26 -8.42 15.02
C ARG A 1127 0.36 -8.93 16.47
N MET A 1128 -0.70 -9.52 17.01
CA MET A 1128 -0.66 -10.18 18.31
C MET A 1128 -0.37 -11.67 18.09
N GLU A 1129 0.83 -12.08 18.47
CA GLU A 1129 1.39 -13.43 18.28
C GLU A 1129 1.38 -14.21 19.59
N TRP A 1130 0.98 -15.48 19.54
CA TRP A 1130 1.13 -16.42 20.66
C TRP A 1130 2.60 -16.59 21.04
N ASN A 1131 2.93 -16.38 22.32
CA ASN A 1131 4.29 -16.53 22.83
C ASN A 1131 4.29 -17.28 24.16
N PHE A 1132 4.78 -18.51 24.15
CA PHE A 1132 5.05 -19.28 25.36
C PHE A 1132 6.33 -18.76 26.02
N CYS A 1133 6.26 -18.43 27.31
CA CYS A 1133 7.38 -17.81 28.03
C CYS A 1133 8.38 -18.88 28.53
N GLU A 1134 9.31 -19.28 27.66
CA GLU A 1134 10.42 -20.17 28.04
C GLU A 1134 11.45 -19.42 28.91
N HIS A 1135 11.61 -19.86 30.16
CA HIS A 1135 12.55 -19.33 31.15
C HIS A 1135 13.46 -20.43 31.71
#